data_AF-A0AAE0T7T6-F1
#
_entry.id   AF-A0AAE0T7T6-F1
#
_cell.length_a   1.000
_cell.length_b   1.000
_cell.length_c   1.000
_cell.angle_alpha   90.00
_cell.angle_beta   90.00
_cell.angle_gamma   90.00
#
_symmetry.space_group_name_H-M   'P 1'
#
loop_
_entity.id
_entity.type
_entity.pdbx_description
1 polymer ?
#
loop_
_entity_poly.entity_id
_entity_poly.type
_entity_poly.pdbx_seq_one_letter_code
_entity_poly.pdbx_strand_id
1 'polypeptide(L)'
;MDSTKPTPIIRTFSKKEDIGDRLSSGTLVAISAVLPGFGQIYNGAYWKLPIVYGAIGTALYFTIEANTRMVDHDNKYHALYAEYEKNLNIYNEKKADPLVPASEKNTLVSPSPAEALRERSNRDIVRKDRDERILLLVLAYALSLIDVYVDAQLRNFDVGIQHFDELRETNRMYVDKTEMIYHLMKDKGVYFLSRPRRFGKSLLLSTMEQLALGRKDLFKDLWIEDKWDWTRKYPVIRISFTQVAYQTNGLEFGIKETLLDLFSLNNLHPKRTDDIKILFNQLLKEVHAKHGKIVLLIDEYDKPIIDFLEEKHIETATENQAIMKNFYSCLKDNGHFIHTLLITGISKFPRVSIFSELNHLTDLTLHPNYVNLLGYTQEELEKYFDEHLDFYLTKHNKETKQGLLDKIRLWYNGFSWDGENRVYNPFSILNFFDTNQFANYWFVSGTPTFLLRLMFEKKNYEFENVSFNVNSNNIYDIHKLELIPILFQTGYLTIVEAKDNPFSEMKDYVLNYPNKEVRDSFYDFIINSICFTDGADKKFIERISHGFIENNLDEVEEVIDEMLKDVPSDFYVKQEVVLHCLLHIVFTYVGLQIQSEVHTQKGRLDAVVETKSHVYIFEFKINKTVNEAIKQIRQKEYGLKYAKTKKELIGIGECPSPEPTKFTITFNSNEGSAVASITVTSGNKATKPTDPTRANYVFVGWYKETELTTAFNFDTETITANITLYAKWAITYTVTFNSNEGSAVASITVTSGNKATKPTDPTKTGYTFGGWYKETELTTAFNFETETITANITLYAKWTVIPVTSITLDKTTLTTLLGKTTQLVATILPDNALKTLTWTSSSTAVATISNAGLITPISAGTATITATSTDGSNKTATLSLTVSNHFYIPDDNFRNKLKDINTTNKTFWFSTIDGVDGLDISKANEFTGTLDVNSSSIANLSGIEYFTKLTTLSCYSNELTSLDMSKNVALTTLDCSFNQLTSLDVSKNVALRILGCTSNQLQSLDVSKNVALTTLDCSINQMQSLDVSKNETLDTLWCYSNQLQSLDVSKNVALTTLDCSINQMQSLDVSNNVRLTTLWCYSNQLQSLDLRGMRSVTNLLITTTGTGTNNSGLTSIKIHKSVGITTSAVNTELKEVKKLATKVQIDVYTSTGTPSTTYTSSICDYDLDTGERVAMNPRACTP
;
A
#
# COMPACT_ATOMS: atom_id res chain seq x y z
N MET A 1 27.15 57.75 -18.42
CA MET A 1 28.28 56.95 -18.90
C MET A 1 29.02 56.40 -17.67
N ASP A 2 29.08 55.09 -17.46
CA ASP A 2 28.27 54.06 -18.15
C ASP A 2 28.13 52.75 -17.34
N SER A 3 27.11 51.97 -17.75
CA SER A 3 26.84 50.53 -17.57
C SER A 3 27.59 49.70 -16.50
N THR A 4 26.79 49.07 -15.64
CA THR A 4 27.18 48.03 -14.67
C THR A 4 27.01 46.61 -15.22
N LYS A 5 27.70 45.63 -14.61
CA LYS A 5 27.35 44.19 -14.74
C LYS A 5 25.96 43.92 -14.11
N PRO A 6 25.31 42.77 -14.40
CA PRO A 6 25.50 41.62 -13.51
C PRO A 6 25.52 40.22 -14.16
N THR A 7 25.80 39.25 -13.29
CA THR A 7 25.85 37.77 -13.37
C THR A 7 24.78 37.08 -14.24
N PRO A 8 25.10 35.93 -14.90
CA PRO A 8 24.08 35.05 -15.49
C PRO A 8 23.28 34.33 -14.41
N ILE A 9 22.01 34.71 -14.24
CA ILE A 9 21.05 33.96 -13.39
C ILE A 9 20.41 32.84 -14.21
N ILE A 10 20.30 31.66 -13.59
CA ILE A 10 19.70 30.45 -14.13
C ILE A 10 18.25 30.72 -14.56
N ARG A 11 17.90 30.36 -15.81
CA ARG A 11 16.52 30.42 -16.30
C ARG A 11 15.73 29.20 -15.84
N THR A 12 15.13 29.28 -14.66
CA THR A 12 14.02 28.39 -14.26
C THR A 12 12.77 28.72 -15.09
N PHE A 13 12.59 28.03 -16.22
CA PHE A 13 11.32 28.04 -16.94
C PHE A 13 10.30 27.12 -16.26
N SER A 14 9.54 27.68 -15.32
CA SER A 14 8.33 27.07 -14.78
C SER A 14 7.09 27.85 -15.25
N LYS A 15 6.60 27.55 -16.46
CA LYS A 15 5.24 27.90 -16.87
C LYS A 15 4.53 26.71 -17.52
N LYS A 16 3.53 26.18 -16.80
CA LYS A 16 2.26 25.76 -17.40
C LYS A 16 1.51 27.01 -17.88
N GLU A 17 0.36 26.81 -18.53
CA GLU A 17 -0.34 27.74 -19.45
C GLU A 17 0.27 27.64 -20.87
N ASP A 18 -0.41 27.14 -21.90
CA ASP A 18 -1.81 26.70 -22.00
C ASP A 18 -2.00 25.39 -22.76
N ILE A 19 -2.97 24.59 -22.30
CA ILE A 19 -4.11 24.00 -23.03
C ILE A 19 -4.79 23.07 -22.02
N GLY A 20 -5.69 23.67 -21.24
CA GLY A 20 -6.60 22.98 -20.33
C GLY A 20 -8.03 23.36 -20.69
N ASP A 21 -8.46 23.04 -21.91
CA ASP A 21 -9.85 23.24 -22.32
C ASP A 21 -10.30 22.10 -23.25
N ARG A 22 -11.53 21.61 -23.00
CA ARG A 22 -12.18 20.41 -23.59
C ARG A 22 -11.52 19.05 -23.29
N LEU A 23 -12.01 18.38 -22.26
CA LEU A 23 -12.64 17.03 -22.40
C LEU A 23 -13.34 16.53 -21.11
N SER A 24 -14.47 17.15 -20.78
CA SER A 24 -15.61 16.54 -20.08
C SER A 24 -16.83 17.46 -20.29
N SER A 25 -18.08 16.98 -20.44
CA SER A 25 -18.60 15.60 -20.56
C SER A 25 -19.84 15.56 -21.46
N GLY A 26 -20.17 14.39 -22.01
CA GLY A 26 -21.32 14.15 -22.91
C GLY A 26 -20.90 14.07 -24.40
N THR A 27 -21.34 13.09 -25.19
CA THR A 27 -22.53 12.24 -25.04
C THR A 27 -22.29 10.78 -25.40
N LEU A 28 -22.42 9.89 -24.41
CA LEU A 28 -22.76 8.47 -24.46
C LEU A 28 -23.65 8.27 -23.22
N VAL A 29 -24.78 7.54 -23.22
CA VAL A 29 -25.24 6.45 -24.09
C VAL A 29 -26.70 6.68 -24.56
N ALA A 30 -27.12 5.88 -25.55
CA ALA A 30 -28.50 5.51 -25.92
C ALA A 30 -29.18 6.28 -27.07
N ILE A 31 -29.16 5.68 -28.26
CA ILE A 31 -30.31 5.69 -29.18
C ILE A 31 -30.62 4.26 -29.61
N SER A 32 -31.74 3.74 -29.12
CA SER A 32 -32.50 2.68 -29.78
C SER A 32 -34.01 2.96 -29.57
N ALA A 33 -34.86 2.42 -30.45
CA ALA A 33 -36.33 2.50 -30.39
C ALA A 33 -37.04 3.88 -30.64
N VAL A 34 -37.14 4.25 -31.93
CA VAL A 34 -38.41 4.23 -32.70
C VAL A 34 -39.49 5.35 -32.53
N LEU A 35 -39.66 6.11 -33.64
CA LEU A 35 -40.91 6.71 -34.22
C LEU A 35 -41.65 7.87 -33.47
N PRO A 36 -42.61 8.60 -34.12
CA PRO A 36 -43.04 8.54 -35.53
C PRO A 36 -43.03 9.87 -36.34
N GLY A 37 -43.02 9.74 -37.67
CA GLY A 37 -43.87 10.55 -38.57
C GLY A 37 -43.33 11.87 -39.13
N PHE A 38 -43.11 11.90 -40.46
CA PHE A 38 -44.00 12.63 -41.38
C PHE A 38 -43.84 12.08 -42.81
N GLY A 39 -44.92 12.03 -43.58
CA GLY A 39 -44.93 11.54 -44.96
C GLY A 39 -45.16 12.65 -45.98
N GLN A 40 -44.69 12.42 -47.21
CA GLN A 40 -45.01 13.12 -48.48
C GLN A 40 -45.01 14.67 -48.48
N ILE A 41 -44.14 15.26 -49.32
CA ILE A 41 -44.54 16.09 -50.47
C ILE A 41 -43.36 16.27 -51.44
N TYR A 42 -43.64 16.78 -52.64
CA TYR A 42 -42.89 16.58 -53.89
C TYR A 42 -41.86 17.68 -54.26
N ASN A 43 -41.02 17.32 -55.25
CA ASN A 43 -40.34 18.17 -56.25
C ASN A 43 -39.12 19.03 -55.84
N GLY A 44 -38.08 18.95 -56.68
CA GLY A 44 -36.88 19.81 -56.64
C GLY A 44 -35.62 19.03 -57.05
N ALA A 45 -35.26 19.04 -58.34
CA ALA A 45 -34.21 18.17 -58.86
C ALA A 45 -32.81 18.81 -58.93
N TYR A 46 -31.79 17.96 -58.70
CA TYR A 46 -30.49 17.90 -59.36
C TYR A 46 -29.19 18.58 -58.80
N TRP A 47 -28.15 17.72 -58.76
CA TRP A 47 -26.72 17.97 -59.03
C TRP A 47 -25.80 18.73 -58.03
N LYS A 48 -25.24 18.01 -57.04
CA LYS A 48 -23.80 17.57 -56.99
C LYS A 48 -23.24 17.38 -55.56
N LEU A 49 -22.93 16.13 -55.17
CA LEU A 49 -21.67 15.69 -54.49
C LEU A 49 -21.71 14.19 -54.09
N PRO A 50 -21.53 13.22 -55.03
CA PRO A 50 -21.65 11.79 -54.71
C PRO A 50 -20.40 11.17 -54.03
N ILE A 51 -19.24 11.82 -54.11
CA ILE A 51 -17.94 11.17 -53.87
C ILE A 51 -17.67 10.91 -52.37
N VAL A 52 -18.04 11.84 -51.49
CA VAL A 52 -17.73 11.76 -50.05
C VAL A 52 -18.52 10.64 -49.36
N TYR A 53 -19.81 10.51 -49.67
CA TYR A 53 -20.65 9.43 -49.13
C TYR A 53 -20.23 8.04 -49.67
N GLY A 54 -19.74 7.96 -50.90
CA GLY A 54 -19.17 6.72 -51.44
C GLY A 54 -17.95 6.24 -50.66
N ALA A 55 -16.99 7.12 -50.38
CA ALA A 55 -15.79 6.76 -49.63
C ALA A 55 -16.11 6.29 -48.19
N ILE A 56 -16.97 7.02 -47.48
CA ILE A 56 -17.38 6.68 -46.10
C ILE A 56 -18.19 5.37 -46.07
N GLY A 57 -19.10 5.17 -47.03
CA GLY A 57 -19.87 3.93 -47.14
C GLY A 57 -19.00 2.70 -47.43
N THR A 58 -18.04 2.83 -48.34
CA THR A 58 -17.08 1.74 -48.65
C THR A 58 -16.16 1.44 -47.47
N ALA A 59 -15.70 2.45 -46.72
CA ALA A 59 -14.91 2.24 -45.51
C ALA A 59 -15.71 1.45 -44.45
N LEU A 60 -16.93 1.90 -44.11
CA LEU A 60 -17.82 1.18 -43.19
C LEU A 60 -18.12 -0.25 -43.66
N TYR A 61 -18.35 -0.44 -44.96
CA TYR A 61 -18.59 -1.75 -45.54
C TYR A 61 -17.40 -2.69 -45.32
N PHE A 62 -16.17 -2.25 -45.59
CA PHE A 62 -14.98 -3.08 -45.33
C PHE A 62 -14.74 -3.36 -43.84
N THR A 63 -15.01 -2.41 -42.93
CA THR A 63 -14.94 -2.67 -41.47
C THR A 63 -15.97 -3.72 -41.02
N ILE A 64 -17.17 -3.72 -41.62
CA ILE A 64 -18.22 -4.69 -41.31
C ILE A 64 -17.95 -6.06 -41.96
N GLU A 65 -17.37 -6.10 -43.17
CA GLU A 65 -17.05 -7.35 -43.86
C GLU A 65 -15.83 -8.05 -43.25
N ALA A 66 -14.81 -7.29 -42.80
CA ALA A 66 -13.64 -7.80 -42.08
C ALA A 66 -14.01 -8.53 -40.77
N ASN A 67 -15.03 -8.04 -40.05
CA ASN A 67 -15.59 -8.70 -38.85
C ASN A 67 -16.15 -10.12 -39.08
N THR A 68 -16.16 -10.64 -40.32
CA THR A 68 -16.74 -11.96 -40.64
C THR A 68 -15.72 -13.02 -41.06
N ARG A 69 -14.44 -12.69 -41.31
CA ARG A 69 -13.41 -13.67 -41.76
C ARG A 69 -11.99 -13.33 -41.26
N MET A 70 -11.55 -14.01 -40.20
CA MET A 70 -10.19 -13.89 -39.64
C MET A 70 -9.15 -14.75 -40.39
N VAL A 71 -8.90 -14.47 -41.68
CA VAL A 71 -7.73 -15.00 -42.45
C VAL A 71 -7.30 -13.95 -43.49
N ASP A 72 -6.01 -13.92 -43.85
CA ASP A 72 -5.35 -12.97 -44.78
C ASP A 72 -5.31 -11.49 -44.34
N HIS A 73 -4.40 -11.15 -43.40
CA HIS A 73 -4.15 -9.76 -43.01
C HIS A 73 -2.88 -9.12 -43.63
N ASP A 74 -1.79 -9.88 -43.79
CA ASP A 74 -0.45 -9.39 -44.18
C ASP A 74 -0.44 -8.51 -45.43
N ASN A 75 -1.03 -9.00 -46.52
CA ASN A 75 -0.87 -8.40 -47.85
C ASN A 75 -1.68 -7.09 -48.06
N LYS A 76 -2.67 -6.80 -47.22
CA LYS A 76 -3.56 -5.62 -47.41
C LYS A 76 -3.10 -4.40 -46.64
N TYR A 77 -2.56 -4.58 -45.43
CA TYR A 77 -2.12 -3.45 -44.60
C TYR A 77 -0.88 -2.75 -45.20
N HIS A 78 0.13 -3.53 -45.58
CA HIS A 78 1.33 -3.00 -46.25
C HIS A 78 1.02 -2.29 -47.58
N ALA A 79 0.04 -2.77 -48.36
CA ALA A 79 -0.36 -2.12 -49.60
C ALA A 79 -0.95 -0.71 -49.37
N LEU A 80 -1.83 -0.56 -48.38
CA LEU A 80 -2.42 0.72 -48.00
C LEU A 80 -1.36 1.69 -47.43
N TYR A 81 -0.45 1.20 -46.60
CA TYR A 81 0.60 2.03 -46.01
C TYR A 81 1.63 2.51 -47.07
N ALA A 82 2.02 1.63 -48.00
CA ALA A 82 2.91 1.99 -49.11
C ALA A 82 2.26 3.00 -50.08
N GLU A 83 0.94 2.90 -50.33
CA GLU A 83 0.23 3.91 -51.12
C GLU A 83 0.09 5.25 -50.36
N TYR A 84 -0.01 5.24 -49.03
CA TYR A 84 0.06 6.45 -48.21
C TYR A 84 1.42 7.15 -48.31
N GLU A 85 2.54 6.44 -48.08
CA GLU A 85 3.90 7.02 -48.18
C GLU A 85 4.19 7.57 -49.59
N LYS A 86 3.80 6.82 -50.62
CA LYS A 86 3.90 7.24 -52.03
C LYS A 86 3.16 8.57 -52.29
N ASN A 87 1.94 8.73 -51.78
CA ASN A 87 1.18 9.97 -51.91
C ASN A 87 1.76 11.11 -51.06
N LEU A 88 2.29 10.82 -49.87
CA LEU A 88 2.96 11.79 -49.00
C LEU A 88 4.24 12.35 -49.64
N ASN A 89 5.04 11.50 -50.29
CA ASN A 89 6.22 11.95 -51.04
C ASN A 89 5.84 12.81 -52.26
N ILE A 90 4.82 12.41 -53.03
CA ILE A 90 4.27 13.21 -54.15
C ILE A 90 3.72 14.59 -53.69
N TYR A 91 3.25 14.69 -52.44
CA TYR A 91 2.85 15.97 -51.84
C TYR A 91 4.08 16.83 -51.45
N ASN A 92 5.11 16.22 -50.88
CA ASN A 92 6.32 16.91 -50.44
C ASN A 92 7.17 17.44 -51.62
N GLU A 93 7.34 16.66 -52.70
CA GLU A 93 8.10 17.08 -53.90
C GLU A 93 7.54 18.35 -54.56
N LYS A 94 6.22 18.57 -54.50
CA LYS A 94 5.56 19.73 -55.10
C LYS A 94 5.76 21.06 -54.36
N LYS A 95 6.46 21.05 -53.21
CA LYS A 95 6.55 22.20 -52.31
C LYS A 95 7.85 23.03 -52.46
N ALA A 96 8.69 22.69 -53.43
CA ALA A 96 10.04 23.23 -53.59
C ALA A 96 10.19 24.23 -54.74
N ASP A 97 9.55 25.41 -54.66
CA ASP A 97 9.87 26.57 -55.50
C ASP A 97 9.61 27.90 -54.73
N PRO A 98 10.55 28.87 -54.61
CA PRO A 98 10.43 29.98 -53.67
C PRO A 98 10.06 31.33 -54.30
N LEU A 99 9.07 32.05 -53.72
CA LEU A 99 8.76 33.44 -54.09
C LEU A 99 8.58 34.40 -52.91
N VAL A 100 9.58 35.28 -52.77
CA VAL A 100 9.55 36.76 -52.56
C VAL A 100 8.41 37.39 -51.72
N PRO A 101 8.73 38.27 -50.73
CA PRO A 101 7.73 38.99 -49.94
C PRO A 101 6.95 40.08 -50.71
N ALA A 102 5.73 40.38 -50.26
CA ALA A 102 4.85 41.40 -50.85
C ALA A 102 5.06 42.81 -50.26
N SER A 103 4.68 43.84 -51.02
CA SER A 103 4.55 45.22 -50.51
C SER A 103 3.44 46.01 -51.22
N GLU A 104 2.93 47.02 -50.53
CA GLU A 104 2.06 48.12 -50.99
C GLU A 104 0.56 47.81 -51.26
N LYS A 105 -0.23 48.88 -51.49
CA LYS A 105 -1.63 49.01 -51.06
C LYS A 105 -2.64 49.30 -52.17
N ASN A 106 -3.90 48.99 -51.88
CA ASN A 106 -5.15 49.59 -52.37
C ASN A 106 -5.08 50.61 -53.52
N THR A 107 -5.80 50.32 -54.60
CA THR A 107 -6.77 51.29 -55.15
C THR A 107 -7.94 50.56 -55.83
N LEU A 108 -9.12 51.17 -55.82
CA LEU A 108 -10.35 50.56 -56.36
C LEU A 108 -10.48 50.83 -57.86
N VAL A 109 -10.35 49.77 -58.68
CA VAL A 109 -10.90 49.70 -60.03
C VAL A 109 -11.58 48.33 -60.19
N SER A 110 -12.73 48.29 -60.87
CA SER A 110 -13.50 47.06 -61.09
C SER A 110 -12.77 46.07 -62.02
N PRO A 111 -12.52 44.81 -61.60
CA PRO A 111 -11.86 43.81 -62.44
C PRO A 111 -12.67 43.45 -63.70
N SER A 112 -11.94 43.04 -64.73
CA SER A 112 -12.49 42.58 -66.01
C SER A 112 -12.99 41.12 -65.96
N PRO A 113 -13.76 40.65 -66.95
CA PRO A 113 -14.18 39.24 -67.04
C PRO A 113 -13.03 38.22 -67.06
N ALA A 114 -11.81 38.64 -67.42
CA ALA A 114 -10.62 37.76 -67.41
C ALA A 114 -10.12 37.46 -65.99
N GLU A 115 -10.28 38.39 -65.05
CA GLU A 115 -9.79 38.23 -63.67
C GLU A 115 -10.70 37.31 -62.84
N ALA A 116 -12.02 37.34 -63.10
CA ALA A 116 -12.98 36.41 -62.51
C ALA A 116 -12.70 34.93 -62.87
N LEU A 117 -12.08 34.66 -64.03
CA LEU A 117 -11.64 33.32 -64.42
C LEU A 117 -10.36 32.89 -63.69
N ARG A 118 -9.41 33.81 -63.49
CA ARG A 118 -8.22 33.56 -62.65
C ARG A 118 -8.59 33.30 -61.18
N GLU A 119 -9.51 34.07 -60.62
CA GLU A 119 -10.01 33.83 -59.27
C GLU A 119 -10.74 32.49 -59.13
N ARG A 120 -11.50 32.05 -60.15
CA ARG A 120 -12.10 30.70 -60.13
C ARG A 120 -11.03 29.62 -60.13
N SER A 121 -10.06 29.70 -61.05
CA SER A 121 -8.99 28.70 -61.12
C SER A 121 -8.19 28.62 -59.81
N ASN A 122 -7.87 29.75 -59.18
CA ASN A 122 -7.19 29.75 -57.88
C ASN A 122 -8.09 29.23 -56.75
N ARG A 123 -9.39 29.56 -56.74
CA ARG A 123 -10.33 29.04 -55.74
C ARG A 123 -10.58 27.54 -55.90
N ASP A 124 -10.55 27.00 -57.11
CA ASP A 124 -10.69 25.56 -57.35
C ASP A 124 -9.40 24.79 -57.02
N ILE A 125 -8.21 25.38 -57.24
CA ILE A 125 -6.93 24.83 -56.76
C ILE A 125 -6.86 24.84 -55.22
N VAL A 126 -7.22 25.96 -54.56
CA VAL A 126 -7.24 26.08 -53.10
C VAL A 126 -8.32 25.18 -52.48
N ARG A 127 -9.46 24.98 -53.16
CA ARG A 127 -10.41 23.92 -52.78
C ARG A 127 -9.78 22.54 -52.90
N LYS A 128 -9.07 22.23 -53.98
CA LYS A 128 -8.47 20.91 -54.17
C LYS A 128 -7.40 20.59 -53.11
N ASP A 129 -6.50 21.52 -52.80
CA ASP A 129 -5.54 21.36 -51.69
C ASP A 129 -6.27 21.26 -50.33
N ARG A 130 -7.36 22.01 -50.13
CA ARG A 130 -8.18 21.87 -48.90
C ARG A 130 -8.88 20.52 -48.81
N ASP A 131 -9.45 20.01 -49.90
CA ASP A 131 -10.19 18.75 -49.94
C ASP A 131 -9.23 17.55 -49.87
N GLU A 132 -8.04 17.63 -50.49
CA GLU A 132 -6.95 16.64 -50.36
C GLU A 132 -6.38 16.64 -48.92
N ARG A 133 -6.24 17.81 -48.28
CA ARG A 133 -5.87 17.89 -46.84
C ARG A 133 -6.97 17.37 -45.91
N ILE A 134 -8.25 17.62 -46.21
CA ILE A 134 -9.37 17.05 -45.45
C ILE A 134 -9.38 15.52 -45.61
N LEU A 135 -9.11 15.00 -46.81
CA LEU A 135 -8.99 13.57 -47.03
C LEU A 135 -7.80 12.97 -46.27
N LEU A 136 -6.64 13.64 -46.26
CA LEU A 136 -5.48 13.24 -45.44
C LEU A 136 -5.75 13.30 -43.94
N LEU A 137 -6.46 14.31 -43.44
CA LEU A 137 -6.88 14.41 -42.04
C LEU A 137 -7.90 13.34 -41.66
N VAL A 138 -8.85 13.02 -42.54
CA VAL A 138 -9.82 11.93 -42.34
C VAL A 138 -9.15 10.56 -42.40
N LEU A 139 -8.16 10.36 -43.28
CA LEU A 139 -7.34 9.13 -43.32
C LEU A 139 -6.48 9.00 -42.07
N ALA A 140 -5.79 10.06 -41.63
CA ALA A 140 -4.99 10.04 -40.41
C ALA A 140 -5.87 9.81 -39.16
N TYR A 141 -7.07 10.39 -39.12
CA TYR A 141 -8.03 10.17 -38.03
C TYR A 141 -8.58 8.74 -38.06
N ALA A 142 -8.94 8.21 -39.23
CA ALA A 142 -9.38 6.82 -39.40
C ALA A 142 -8.27 5.81 -39.02
N LEU A 143 -7.02 6.08 -39.42
CA LEU A 143 -5.86 5.30 -38.98
C LEU A 143 -5.70 5.38 -37.46
N SER A 144 -5.76 6.56 -36.84
CA SER A 144 -5.67 6.67 -35.37
C SER A 144 -6.81 5.96 -34.62
N LEU A 145 -8.00 5.85 -35.22
CA LEU A 145 -9.12 5.06 -34.67
C LEU A 145 -8.90 3.55 -34.87
N ILE A 146 -8.26 3.14 -35.98
CA ILE A 146 -7.83 1.76 -36.20
C ILE A 146 -6.71 1.40 -35.21
N ASP A 147 -5.70 2.25 -35.03
CA ASP A 147 -4.62 2.06 -34.05
C ASP A 147 -5.18 1.91 -32.63
N VAL A 148 -6.09 2.80 -32.20
CA VAL A 148 -6.75 2.71 -30.89
C VAL A 148 -7.62 1.45 -30.76
N TYR A 149 -8.29 1.01 -31.83
CA TYR A 149 -9.07 -0.23 -31.83
C TYR A 149 -8.17 -1.47 -31.75
N VAL A 150 -7.07 -1.50 -32.51
CA VAL A 150 -6.07 -2.57 -32.50
C VAL A 150 -5.36 -2.63 -31.14
N ASP A 151 -4.98 -1.49 -30.55
CA ASP A 151 -4.45 -1.39 -29.19
C ASP A 151 -5.44 -1.99 -28.16
N ALA A 152 -6.73 -1.68 -28.29
CA ALA A 152 -7.78 -2.21 -27.42
C ALA A 152 -8.09 -3.71 -27.64
N GLN A 153 -7.86 -4.26 -28.85
CA GLN A 153 -7.98 -5.70 -29.12
C GLN A 153 -6.72 -6.47 -28.69
N LEU A 154 -5.53 -5.86 -28.80
CA LEU A 154 -4.26 -6.47 -28.39
C LEU A 154 -4.06 -6.45 -26.86
N ARG A 155 -4.67 -5.52 -26.12
CA ARG A 155 -4.72 -5.57 -24.64
C ARG A 155 -5.73 -6.59 -24.11
N ASN A 156 -5.58 -7.83 -24.59
CA ASN A 156 -6.36 -9.00 -24.21
C ASN A 156 -5.63 -9.94 -23.23
N PHE A 157 -4.73 -9.38 -22.44
CA PHE A 157 -4.08 -10.02 -21.30
C PHE A 157 -4.35 -9.17 -20.05
N ASP A 158 -4.46 -9.81 -18.88
CA ASP A 158 -4.86 -9.12 -17.66
C ASP A 158 -3.79 -9.23 -16.57
N VAL A 159 -3.49 -8.11 -15.92
CA VAL A 159 -2.45 -7.96 -14.89
C VAL A 159 -2.95 -8.41 -13.51
N GLY A 160 -4.28 -8.42 -13.28
CA GLY A 160 -4.89 -8.74 -12.00
C GLY A 160 -5.39 -10.17 -11.86
N ILE A 161 -6.10 -10.69 -12.87
CA ILE A 161 -6.90 -11.93 -12.77
C ILE A 161 -6.08 -13.13 -12.29
N GLN A 162 -6.55 -13.77 -11.19
CA GLN A 162 -6.00 -15.02 -10.65
C GLN A 162 -6.94 -16.23 -10.78
N HIS A 163 -8.10 -16.05 -11.44
CA HIS A 163 -9.09 -17.10 -11.66
C HIS A 163 -9.04 -17.55 -13.13
N PHE A 164 -8.85 -18.86 -13.35
CA PHE A 164 -8.71 -19.44 -14.67
C PHE A 164 -10.04 -19.42 -15.45
N ASP A 165 -11.15 -19.66 -14.76
CA ASP A 165 -12.51 -19.51 -15.28
C ASP A 165 -12.79 -18.08 -15.76
N GLU A 166 -12.58 -17.07 -14.91
CA GLU A 166 -12.71 -15.66 -15.28
C GLU A 166 -11.87 -15.31 -16.52
N LEU A 167 -10.59 -15.71 -16.52
CA LEU A 167 -9.63 -15.47 -17.60
C LEU A 167 -10.12 -16.09 -18.93
N ARG A 168 -10.60 -17.33 -18.92
CA ARG A 168 -11.07 -18.03 -20.13
C ARG A 168 -12.46 -17.57 -20.59
N GLU A 169 -13.38 -17.28 -19.67
CA GLU A 169 -14.73 -16.79 -19.99
C GLU A 169 -14.70 -15.34 -20.53
N THR A 170 -13.75 -14.52 -20.09
CA THR A 170 -13.46 -13.20 -20.68
C THR A 170 -12.51 -13.24 -21.89
N ASN A 171 -12.21 -14.45 -22.40
CA ASN A 171 -11.37 -14.71 -23.59
C ASN A 171 -9.95 -14.12 -23.53
N ARG A 172 -9.38 -13.95 -22.34
CA ARG A 172 -8.02 -13.43 -22.15
C ARG A 172 -6.94 -14.45 -22.53
N MET A 173 -5.73 -13.95 -22.78
CA MET A 173 -4.54 -14.77 -23.04
C MET A 173 -4.17 -15.66 -21.84
N TYR A 174 -3.95 -16.95 -22.11
CA TYR A 174 -3.39 -17.92 -21.16
C TYR A 174 -2.17 -18.60 -21.76
N VAL A 175 -1.03 -18.58 -21.04
CA VAL A 175 0.16 -19.36 -21.41
C VAL A 175 -0.04 -20.80 -20.94
N ASP A 176 -0.09 -21.74 -21.89
CA ASP A 176 -0.54 -23.10 -21.61
C ASP A 176 0.46 -23.96 -20.83
N LYS A 177 0.19 -24.14 -19.53
CA LYS A 177 0.92 -25.08 -18.63
C LYS A 177 0.23 -26.45 -18.48
N THR A 178 -0.80 -26.76 -19.27
CA THR A 178 -1.71 -27.88 -18.95
C THR A 178 -1.11 -29.27 -19.14
N GLU A 179 -0.05 -29.44 -19.94
CA GLU A 179 0.75 -30.68 -20.00
C GLU A 179 1.37 -31.04 -18.64
N MET A 180 1.94 -30.05 -17.95
CA MET A 180 2.55 -30.25 -16.64
C MET A 180 1.49 -30.52 -15.57
N ILE A 181 0.33 -29.85 -15.67
CA ILE A 181 -0.83 -30.08 -14.80
C ILE A 181 -1.41 -31.49 -14.99
N TYR A 182 -1.51 -31.97 -16.24
CA TYR A 182 -1.92 -33.34 -16.55
C TYR A 182 -1.04 -34.37 -15.82
N HIS A 183 0.28 -34.18 -15.82
CA HIS A 183 1.20 -35.08 -15.10
C HIS A 183 1.11 -35.01 -13.57
N LEU A 184 0.60 -33.90 -13.00
CA LEU A 184 0.31 -33.77 -11.56
C LEU A 184 -1.08 -34.29 -11.15
N MET A 185 -2.01 -34.47 -12.10
CA MET A 185 -3.42 -34.80 -11.80
C MET A 185 -3.92 -36.11 -12.40
N LYS A 186 -3.19 -36.73 -13.33
CA LYS A 186 -3.52 -38.03 -13.92
C LYS A 186 -3.61 -39.15 -12.88
N ASP A 187 -2.67 -39.14 -11.95
CA ASP A 187 -2.43 -40.16 -10.94
C ASP A 187 -2.47 -39.51 -9.53
N LYS A 188 -2.55 -40.35 -8.49
CA LYS A 188 -2.65 -39.87 -7.09
C LYS A 188 -1.34 -39.22 -6.64
N GLY A 189 -1.39 -37.99 -6.11
CA GLY A 189 -0.19 -37.24 -5.73
C GLY A 189 -0.36 -36.34 -4.50
N VAL A 190 0.76 -36.05 -3.82
CA VAL A 190 0.83 -35.17 -2.66
C VAL A 190 2.05 -34.26 -2.82
N TYR A 191 1.79 -32.97 -3.03
CA TYR A 191 2.73 -32.01 -3.59
C TYR A 191 2.86 -30.73 -2.75
N PHE A 192 4.06 -30.17 -2.80
CA PHE A 192 4.40 -28.88 -2.21
C PHE A 192 5.12 -28.01 -3.25
N LEU A 193 4.75 -26.73 -3.38
CA LEU A 193 5.36 -25.79 -4.31
C LEU A 193 5.64 -24.43 -3.65
N SER A 194 6.92 -24.16 -3.39
CA SER A 194 7.40 -22.83 -2.98
C SER A 194 7.84 -22.05 -4.22
N ARG A 195 7.19 -20.92 -4.47
CA ARG A 195 7.57 -19.96 -5.52
C ARG A 195 7.35 -18.53 -5.00
N PRO A 196 8.14 -17.54 -5.43
CA PRO A 196 8.01 -16.15 -4.96
C PRO A 196 6.62 -15.53 -5.17
N ARG A 197 6.44 -14.30 -4.68
CA ARG A 197 5.22 -13.51 -4.92
C ARG A 197 5.04 -13.26 -6.43
N ARG A 198 3.78 -13.16 -6.87
CA ARG A 198 3.37 -12.87 -8.27
C ARG A 198 3.93 -13.82 -9.34
N PHE A 199 4.05 -15.11 -9.02
CA PHE A 199 4.44 -16.17 -9.97
C PHE A 199 3.28 -16.98 -10.56
N GLY A 200 2.02 -16.60 -10.32
CA GLY A 200 0.85 -17.32 -10.83
C GLY A 200 0.45 -18.57 -10.03
N LYS A 201 0.87 -18.67 -8.75
CA LYS A 201 0.51 -19.81 -7.88
C LYS A 201 -1.01 -20.02 -7.78
N SER A 202 -1.75 -18.95 -7.49
CA SER A 202 -3.21 -18.98 -7.29
C SER A 202 -3.96 -19.24 -8.60
N LEU A 203 -3.42 -18.78 -9.74
CA LEU A 203 -3.91 -19.14 -11.08
C LEU A 203 -3.71 -20.63 -11.38
N LEU A 204 -2.54 -21.21 -11.07
CA LEU A 204 -2.31 -22.66 -11.18
C LEU A 204 -3.29 -23.47 -10.31
N LEU A 205 -3.57 -23.05 -9.08
CA LEU A 205 -4.60 -23.68 -8.25
C LEU A 205 -5.98 -23.60 -8.91
N SER A 206 -6.35 -22.44 -9.47
CA SER A 206 -7.62 -22.26 -10.18
C SER A 206 -7.72 -23.13 -11.45
N THR A 207 -6.64 -23.26 -12.24
CA THR A 207 -6.61 -24.19 -13.38
C THR A 207 -6.79 -25.64 -12.93
N MET A 208 -6.14 -26.05 -11.84
CA MET A 208 -6.30 -27.40 -11.27
C MET A 208 -7.72 -27.65 -10.73
N GLU A 209 -8.33 -26.64 -10.11
CA GLU A 209 -9.71 -26.64 -9.63
C GLU A 209 -10.71 -26.83 -10.77
N GLN A 210 -10.63 -26.01 -11.82
CA GLN A 210 -11.55 -26.14 -12.97
C GLN A 210 -11.35 -27.46 -13.76
N LEU A 211 -10.14 -28.00 -13.80
CA LEU A 211 -9.86 -29.32 -14.36
C LEU A 211 -10.49 -30.44 -13.53
N ALA A 212 -10.38 -30.38 -12.19
CA ALA A 212 -10.98 -31.33 -11.26
C ALA A 212 -12.52 -31.33 -11.32
N LEU A 213 -13.14 -30.16 -11.51
CA LEU A 213 -14.59 -30.01 -11.73
C LEU A 213 -15.04 -30.50 -13.12
N GLY A 214 -14.11 -30.67 -14.06
CA GLY A 214 -14.37 -31.12 -15.42
C GLY A 214 -15.11 -30.09 -16.28
N ARG A 215 -14.74 -28.80 -16.16
CA ARG A 215 -15.21 -27.68 -17.00
C ARG A 215 -14.52 -27.70 -18.38
N LYS A 216 -14.81 -28.70 -19.22
CA LYS A 216 -14.13 -28.88 -20.53
C LYS A 216 -14.12 -27.59 -21.37
N ASP A 217 -15.21 -26.85 -21.33
CA ASP A 217 -15.44 -25.59 -22.02
C ASP A 217 -14.31 -24.55 -21.83
N LEU A 218 -13.70 -24.48 -20.66
CA LEU A 218 -12.61 -23.54 -20.36
C LEU A 218 -11.26 -23.95 -20.97
N PHE A 219 -11.07 -25.26 -21.22
CA PHE A 219 -9.83 -25.86 -21.70
C PHE A 219 -9.77 -26.01 -23.23
N LYS A 220 -10.74 -25.44 -23.95
CA LYS A 220 -10.74 -25.42 -25.41
C LYS A 220 -9.44 -24.79 -25.95
N ASP A 221 -8.89 -25.40 -27.00
CA ASP A 221 -7.65 -25.00 -27.69
C ASP A 221 -6.36 -25.08 -26.82
N LEU A 222 -6.40 -25.77 -25.67
CA LEU A 222 -5.23 -26.08 -24.84
C LEU A 222 -4.76 -27.54 -25.02
N TRP A 223 -3.49 -27.83 -24.74
CA TRP A 223 -2.85 -29.15 -24.88
C TRP A 223 -3.66 -30.29 -24.24
N ILE A 224 -4.33 -30.02 -23.13
CA ILE A 224 -5.08 -31.01 -22.34
C ILE A 224 -6.44 -31.40 -22.92
N GLU A 225 -6.96 -30.67 -23.93
CA GLU A 225 -8.36 -30.79 -24.37
C GLU A 225 -8.74 -32.20 -24.85
N ASP A 226 -7.83 -32.89 -25.55
CA ASP A 226 -8.00 -34.28 -26.03
C ASP A 226 -7.24 -35.31 -25.16
N LYS A 227 -6.47 -34.87 -24.17
CA LYS A 227 -5.62 -35.73 -23.31
C LYS A 227 -6.31 -36.11 -22.00
N TRP A 228 -7.24 -35.29 -21.51
CA TRP A 228 -7.96 -35.54 -20.26
C TRP A 228 -9.26 -36.33 -20.45
N ASP A 229 -9.54 -37.20 -19.49
CA ASP A 229 -10.78 -37.96 -19.41
C ASP A 229 -11.84 -37.10 -18.70
N TRP A 230 -12.56 -36.31 -19.48
CA TRP A 230 -13.61 -35.38 -19.01
C TRP A 230 -14.81 -36.05 -18.31
N THR A 231 -14.85 -37.38 -18.24
CA THR A 231 -15.81 -38.10 -17.38
C THR A 231 -15.37 -38.12 -15.91
N ARG A 232 -14.08 -37.94 -15.65
CA ARG A 232 -13.53 -37.81 -14.30
C ARG A 232 -13.86 -36.44 -13.72
N LYS A 233 -14.49 -36.45 -12.56
CA LYS A 233 -14.76 -35.28 -11.74
C LYS A 233 -14.39 -35.60 -10.29
N TYR A 234 -13.80 -34.63 -9.61
CA TYR A 234 -13.40 -34.74 -8.21
C TYR A 234 -13.97 -33.54 -7.43
N PRO A 235 -14.55 -33.75 -6.23
CA PRO A 235 -14.83 -32.64 -5.32
C PRO A 235 -13.54 -31.90 -5.00
N VAL A 236 -13.56 -30.57 -5.13
CA VAL A 236 -12.46 -29.69 -4.76
C VAL A 236 -12.71 -29.12 -3.36
N ILE A 237 -11.68 -29.10 -2.53
CA ILE A 237 -11.63 -28.29 -1.31
C ILE A 237 -10.46 -27.33 -1.48
N ARG A 238 -10.74 -26.03 -1.49
CA ARG A 238 -9.73 -24.96 -1.61
C ARG A 238 -9.70 -24.15 -0.31
N ILE A 239 -8.51 -23.92 0.23
CA ILE A 239 -8.27 -23.08 1.41
C ILE A 239 -7.19 -22.06 1.04
N SER A 240 -7.49 -20.76 1.14
CA SER A 240 -6.50 -19.69 1.01
C SER A 240 -6.27 -19.06 2.38
N PHE A 241 -5.05 -19.15 2.90
CA PHE A 241 -4.72 -18.47 4.16
C PHE A 241 -4.74 -16.95 4.05
N THR A 242 -4.71 -16.39 2.84
CA THR A 242 -4.96 -14.96 2.58
C THR A 242 -6.39 -14.53 2.96
N GLN A 243 -7.35 -15.46 3.00
CA GLN A 243 -8.76 -15.22 3.37
C GLN A 243 -9.10 -15.58 4.82
N VAL A 244 -8.15 -16.15 5.58
CA VAL A 244 -8.37 -16.59 6.97
C VAL A 244 -8.19 -15.40 7.92
N ALA A 245 -9.18 -15.14 8.78
CA ALA A 245 -9.20 -13.99 9.70
C ALA A 245 -8.29 -14.13 10.95
N TYR A 246 -7.07 -14.67 10.78
CA TYR A 246 -6.15 -14.93 11.90
C TYR A 246 -5.54 -13.67 12.52
N GLN A 247 -5.43 -12.58 11.76
CA GLN A 247 -4.82 -11.32 12.21
C GLN A 247 -5.65 -10.61 13.29
N THR A 248 -6.98 -10.79 13.30
CA THR A 248 -7.89 -10.17 14.28
C THR A 248 -8.31 -11.13 15.38
N ASN A 249 -8.56 -12.40 15.04
CA ASN A 249 -9.25 -13.35 15.94
C ASN A 249 -8.38 -14.54 16.36
N GLY A 250 -7.12 -14.61 15.91
CA GLY A 250 -6.23 -15.76 16.11
C GLY A 250 -6.44 -16.88 15.09
N LEU A 251 -5.38 -17.66 14.83
CA LEU A 251 -5.36 -18.61 13.71
C LEU A 251 -6.31 -19.80 13.88
N GLU A 252 -6.45 -20.34 15.09
CA GLU A 252 -7.36 -21.48 15.33
C GLU A 252 -8.83 -21.09 15.10
N PHE A 253 -9.24 -19.89 15.53
CA PHE A 253 -10.57 -19.35 15.21
C PHE A 253 -10.74 -19.16 13.70
N GLY A 254 -9.78 -18.51 13.03
CA GLY A 254 -9.87 -18.28 11.59
C GLY A 254 -10.01 -19.57 10.79
N ILE A 255 -9.22 -20.60 11.12
CA ILE A 255 -9.31 -21.93 10.47
C ILE A 255 -10.68 -22.57 10.75
N LYS A 256 -11.22 -22.44 11.97
CA LYS A 256 -12.51 -22.99 12.35
C LYS A 256 -13.63 -22.45 11.46
N GLU A 257 -13.75 -21.14 11.31
CA GLU A 257 -14.82 -20.53 10.51
C GLU A 257 -14.71 -20.95 9.04
N THR A 258 -13.50 -20.92 8.44
CA THR A 258 -13.28 -21.41 7.07
C THR A 258 -13.67 -22.89 6.88
N LEU A 259 -13.50 -23.74 7.91
CA LEU A 259 -14.00 -25.11 7.87
C LEU A 259 -15.53 -25.18 7.91
N LEU A 260 -16.19 -24.35 8.73
CA LEU A 260 -17.65 -24.28 8.82
C LEU A 260 -18.29 -23.79 7.50
N ASP A 261 -17.65 -22.83 6.83
CA ASP A 261 -18.03 -22.39 5.48
C ASP A 261 -17.91 -23.55 4.47
N LEU A 262 -16.80 -24.30 4.50
CA LEU A 262 -16.60 -25.46 3.63
C LEU A 262 -17.59 -26.60 3.89
N PHE A 263 -18.00 -26.83 5.15
CA PHE A 263 -19.12 -27.74 5.46
C PHE A 263 -20.43 -27.26 4.79
N SER A 264 -20.72 -25.96 4.91
CA SER A 264 -21.94 -25.35 4.38
C SER A 264 -22.00 -25.40 2.85
N LEU A 265 -20.90 -25.02 2.17
CA LEU A 265 -20.75 -25.11 0.71
C LEU A 265 -20.93 -26.55 0.20
N ASN A 266 -20.38 -27.54 0.90
CA ASN A 266 -20.55 -28.95 0.55
C ASN A 266 -21.92 -29.53 0.94
N ASN A 267 -22.82 -28.74 1.52
CA ASN A 267 -24.12 -29.17 2.05
C ASN A 267 -23.96 -30.36 3.03
N LEU A 268 -23.15 -30.14 4.05
CA LEU A 268 -22.80 -31.06 5.14
C LEU A 268 -23.00 -30.35 6.50
N HIS A 269 -23.03 -31.12 7.59
CA HIS A 269 -23.24 -30.58 8.93
C HIS A 269 -22.15 -31.08 9.90
N PRO A 270 -21.31 -30.19 10.45
CA PRO A 270 -20.24 -30.58 11.37
C PRO A 270 -20.83 -31.15 12.66
N LYS A 271 -20.16 -32.17 13.21
CA LYS A 271 -20.43 -32.65 14.57
C LYS A 271 -19.85 -31.65 15.56
N ARG A 272 -20.47 -31.53 16.72
CA ARG A 272 -20.05 -30.60 17.77
C ARG A 272 -18.66 -30.95 18.28
N THR A 273 -17.68 -30.13 17.88
CA THR A 273 -16.30 -30.14 18.36
C THR A 273 -15.70 -28.78 18.02
N ASP A 274 -14.91 -28.23 18.94
CA ASP A 274 -14.18 -26.97 18.71
C ASP A 274 -12.78 -27.21 18.12
N ASP A 275 -12.30 -28.46 18.16
CA ASP A 275 -10.99 -28.88 17.61
C ASP A 275 -11.00 -28.88 16.07
N ILE A 276 -10.21 -27.97 15.47
CA ILE A 276 -10.04 -27.80 14.03
C ILE A 276 -9.53 -29.06 13.31
N LYS A 277 -8.74 -29.90 13.99
CA LYS A 277 -8.25 -31.18 13.45
C LYS A 277 -9.39 -32.19 13.37
N ILE A 278 -10.32 -32.20 14.31
CA ILE A 278 -11.49 -33.09 14.27
C ILE A 278 -12.49 -32.60 13.20
N LEU A 279 -12.72 -31.29 13.10
CA LEU A 279 -13.55 -30.69 12.04
C LEU A 279 -13.02 -31.01 10.64
N PHE A 280 -11.74 -30.77 10.37
CA PHE A 280 -11.15 -31.03 9.04
C PHE A 280 -11.12 -32.52 8.69
N ASN A 281 -10.86 -33.37 9.68
CA ASN A 281 -10.93 -34.83 9.56
C ASN A 281 -12.36 -35.32 9.23
N GLN A 282 -13.40 -34.72 9.82
CA GLN A 282 -14.79 -34.98 9.45
C GLN A 282 -15.12 -34.48 8.03
N LEU A 283 -14.73 -33.26 7.68
CA LEU A 283 -14.99 -32.67 6.36
C LEU A 283 -14.46 -33.57 5.24
N LEU A 284 -13.20 -34.00 5.34
CA LEU A 284 -12.57 -34.90 4.37
C LEU A 284 -13.28 -36.26 4.26
N LYS A 285 -13.82 -36.79 5.37
CA LYS A 285 -14.57 -38.06 5.39
C LYS A 285 -15.95 -37.92 4.75
N GLU A 286 -16.67 -36.86 5.05
CA GLU A 286 -18.06 -36.68 4.62
C GLU A 286 -18.16 -36.18 3.17
N VAL A 287 -17.23 -35.31 2.73
CA VAL A 287 -17.07 -34.99 1.30
C VAL A 287 -16.67 -36.24 0.51
N HIS A 288 -15.78 -37.11 1.04
CA HIS A 288 -15.44 -38.36 0.36
C HIS A 288 -16.63 -39.30 0.24
N ALA A 289 -17.35 -39.55 1.33
CA ALA A 289 -18.50 -40.44 1.36
C ALA A 289 -19.63 -40.01 0.42
N LYS A 290 -19.74 -38.71 0.14
CA LYS A 290 -20.79 -38.10 -0.69
C LYS A 290 -20.37 -37.89 -2.16
N HIS A 291 -19.09 -37.61 -2.43
CA HIS A 291 -18.61 -37.13 -3.73
C HIS A 291 -17.35 -37.84 -4.28
N GLY A 292 -16.72 -38.76 -3.56
CA GLY A 292 -15.56 -39.51 -4.04
C GLY A 292 -14.21 -38.89 -3.69
N LYS A 293 -13.15 -39.17 -4.47
CA LYS A 293 -11.77 -38.76 -4.12
C LYS A 293 -11.59 -37.25 -4.25
N ILE A 294 -11.00 -36.63 -3.24
CA ILE A 294 -10.93 -35.16 -3.09
C ILE A 294 -9.67 -34.59 -3.76
N VAL A 295 -9.79 -33.46 -4.45
CA VAL A 295 -8.66 -32.59 -4.80
C VAL A 295 -8.57 -31.48 -3.75
N LEU A 296 -7.47 -31.43 -2.99
CA LEU A 296 -7.27 -30.52 -1.87
C LEU A 296 -6.18 -29.50 -2.24
N LEU A 297 -6.56 -28.23 -2.32
CA LEU A 297 -5.70 -27.12 -2.77
C LEU A 297 -5.55 -26.12 -1.62
N ILE A 298 -4.32 -25.78 -1.25
CA ILE A 298 -4.05 -24.96 -0.06
C ILE A 298 -3.04 -23.87 -0.41
N ASP A 299 -3.46 -22.60 -0.38
CA ASP A 299 -2.65 -21.45 -0.79
C ASP A 299 -2.15 -20.62 0.39
N GLU A 300 -0.94 -20.06 0.23
CA GLU A 300 -0.21 -19.22 1.20
C GLU A 300 -0.10 -19.81 2.62
N TYR A 301 0.15 -21.13 2.72
CA TYR A 301 0.23 -21.88 3.99
C TYR A 301 1.16 -21.28 5.06
N ASP A 302 2.16 -20.51 4.62
CA ASP A 302 3.20 -19.90 5.44
C ASP A 302 2.87 -18.48 5.90
N LYS A 303 1.86 -17.83 5.30
CA LYS A 303 1.49 -16.45 5.60
C LYS A 303 1.16 -16.20 7.08
N PRO A 304 0.39 -17.06 7.79
CA PRO A 304 0.09 -16.84 9.22
C PRO A 304 1.30 -16.91 10.16
N ILE A 305 2.48 -17.28 9.66
CA ILE A 305 3.73 -17.34 10.43
C ILE A 305 4.67 -16.24 9.96
N ILE A 306 4.75 -15.98 8.64
CA ILE A 306 5.54 -14.89 8.04
C ILE A 306 5.11 -13.52 8.58
N ASP A 307 3.81 -13.27 8.68
CA ASP A 307 3.25 -11.99 9.16
C ASP A 307 3.65 -11.66 10.62
N PHE A 308 4.21 -12.61 11.38
CA PHE A 308 4.59 -12.44 12.79
C PHE A 308 6.08 -12.73 13.09
N LEU A 309 6.96 -12.79 12.08
CA LEU A 309 8.42 -13.05 12.25
C LEU A 309 9.21 -11.92 12.96
N GLU A 310 8.55 -10.83 13.36
CA GLU A 310 9.19 -9.76 14.15
C GLU A 310 9.41 -10.21 15.60
N GLU A 311 10.55 -9.86 16.20
CA GLU A 311 10.96 -10.30 17.55
C GLU A 311 9.90 -10.10 18.66
N LYS A 312 9.16 -8.98 18.61
CA LYS A 312 8.03 -8.66 19.51
C LYS A 312 6.78 -9.53 19.33
N HIS A 313 6.73 -10.34 18.27
CA HIS A 313 5.59 -11.17 17.85
C HIS A 313 5.98 -12.64 17.60
N ILE A 314 7.24 -13.01 17.85
CA ILE A 314 7.77 -14.35 17.57
C ILE A 314 7.01 -15.46 18.32
N GLU A 315 6.48 -15.16 19.51
CA GLU A 315 5.64 -16.10 20.28
C GLU A 315 4.34 -16.45 19.51
N THR A 316 3.72 -15.49 18.84
CA THR A 316 2.56 -15.70 17.96
C THR A 316 2.93 -16.49 16.71
N ALA A 317 4.14 -16.30 16.16
CA ALA A 317 4.65 -17.14 15.06
C ALA A 317 4.87 -18.60 15.51
N THR A 318 5.37 -18.82 16.73
CA THR A 318 5.51 -20.16 17.34
C THR A 318 4.14 -20.81 17.62
N GLU A 319 3.19 -20.05 18.16
CA GLU A 319 1.80 -20.51 18.39
C GLU A 319 1.11 -20.89 17.08
N ASN A 320 1.16 -20.03 16.06
CA ASN A 320 0.60 -20.30 14.74
C ASN A 320 1.26 -21.52 14.07
N GLN A 321 2.56 -21.74 14.27
CA GLN A 321 3.24 -22.97 13.82
C GLN A 321 2.68 -24.22 14.52
N ALA A 322 2.38 -24.15 15.83
CA ALA A 322 1.80 -25.26 16.58
C ALA A 322 0.34 -25.55 16.17
N ILE A 323 -0.48 -24.52 15.98
CA ILE A 323 -1.87 -24.61 15.49
C ILE A 323 -1.88 -25.28 14.10
N MET A 324 -1.02 -24.82 13.18
CA MET A 324 -0.89 -25.42 11.85
C MET A 324 -0.44 -26.89 11.92
N LYS A 325 0.53 -27.22 12.78
CA LYS A 325 0.94 -28.62 12.99
C LYS A 325 -0.22 -29.49 13.48
N ASN A 326 -1.09 -28.98 14.37
CA ASN A 326 -2.31 -29.70 14.77
C ASN A 326 -3.24 -29.92 13.56
N PHE A 327 -3.60 -28.83 12.87
CA PHE A 327 -4.50 -28.83 11.70
C PHE A 327 -4.08 -29.84 10.61
N TYR A 328 -2.84 -29.78 10.14
CA TYR A 328 -2.37 -30.65 9.05
C TYR A 328 -2.17 -32.11 9.48
N SER A 329 -2.03 -32.41 10.77
CA SER A 329 -1.71 -33.77 11.22
C SER A 329 -2.79 -34.82 10.87
N CYS A 330 -4.06 -34.43 10.69
CA CYS A 330 -5.10 -35.37 10.24
C CYS A 330 -4.99 -35.78 8.75
N LEU A 331 -4.19 -35.09 7.94
CA LEU A 331 -4.00 -35.45 6.53
C LEU A 331 -3.25 -36.78 6.35
N LYS A 332 -2.48 -37.21 7.37
CA LYS A 332 -1.81 -38.52 7.40
C LYS A 332 -2.82 -39.66 7.30
N ASP A 333 -3.80 -39.67 8.21
CA ASP A 333 -4.84 -40.71 8.27
C ASP A 333 -5.83 -40.59 7.09
N ASN A 334 -6.18 -39.35 6.72
CA ASN A 334 -7.12 -39.05 5.64
C ASN A 334 -6.49 -39.09 4.23
N GLY A 335 -5.19 -39.36 4.13
CA GLY A 335 -4.46 -39.41 2.86
C GLY A 335 -4.95 -40.50 1.89
N HIS A 336 -5.85 -41.38 2.31
CA HIS A 336 -6.54 -42.34 1.44
C HIS A 336 -7.83 -41.79 0.80
N PHE A 337 -8.39 -40.68 1.29
CA PHE A 337 -9.55 -39.99 0.70
C PHE A 337 -9.17 -39.00 -0.40
N ILE A 338 -7.96 -38.44 -0.34
CA ILE A 338 -7.46 -37.43 -1.27
C ILE A 338 -6.89 -38.09 -2.54
N HIS A 339 -7.23 -37.55 -3.71
CA HIS A 339 -6.59 -37.84 -5.01
C HIS A 339 -5.30 -37.02 -5.16
N THR A 340 -5.43 -35.69 -5.13
CA THR A 340 -4.33 -34.75 -5.29
C THR A 340 -4.35 -33.76 -4.14
N LEU A 341 -3.22 -33.62 -3.44
CA LEU A 341 -2.96 -32.50 -2.53
C LEU A 341 -1.90 -31.60 -3.16
N LEU A 342 -2.15 -30.31 -3.27
CA LEU A 342 -1.13 -29.30 -3.57
C LEU A 342 -1.16 -28.19 -2.51
N ILE A 343 0.00 -27.94 -1.91
CA ILE A 343 0.23 -26.87 -0.95
C ILE A 343 1.19 -25.84 -1.57
N THR A 344 0.77 -24.59 -1.67
CA THR A 344 1.56 -23.46 -2.19
C THR A 344 1.90 -22.44 -1.10
N GLY A 345 3.05 -21.78 -1.26
CA GLY A 345 3.54 -20.73 -0.38
C GLY A 345 4.70 -19.95 -0.99
N ILE A 346 5.33 -19.05 -0.23
CA ILE A 346 6.55 -18.33 -0.66
C ILE A 346 7.83 -18.89 -0.04
N SER A 347 7.73 -19.66 1.04
CA SER A 347 8.84 -20.13 1.85
C SER A 347 8.76 -21.62 2.18
N LYS A 348 9.86 -22.17 2.69
CA LYS A 348 9.99 -23.55 3.16
C LYS A 348 10.23 -23.67 4.66
N PHE A 349 10.52 -22.59 5.39
CA PHE A 349 10.92 -22.69 6.80
C PHE A 349 9.85 -23.35 7.70
N PRO A 350 8.52 -23.12 7.55
CA PRO A 350 7.51 -23.82 8.36
C PRO A 350 7.30 -25.28 7.92
N ARG A 351 7.74 -25.66 6.71
CA ARG A 351 7.39 -26.94 6.08
C ARG A 351 7.84 -28.15 6.92
N VAL A 352 9.05 -28.10 7.46
CA VAL A 352 9.68 -29.24 8.15
C VAL A 352 9.09 -29.46 9.55
N SER A 353 8.74 -28.38 10.26
CA SER A 353 8.11 -28.46 11.58
C SER A 353 6.63 -28.83 11.52
N ILE A 354 5.90 -28.31 10.52
CA ILE A 354 4.45 -28.53 10.35
C ILE A 354 4.14 -29.89 9.70
N PHE A 355 4.77 -30.19 8.56
CA PHE A 355 4.43 -31.38 7.76
C PHE A 355 5.27 -32.62 8.12
N SER A 356 5.88 -32.68 9.31
CA SER A 356 6.68 -33.83 9.78
C SER A 356 5.90 -35.16 9.76
N GLU A 357 4.57 -35.09 9.80
CA GLU A 357 3.66 -36.24 9.75
C GLU A 357 3.32 -36.72 8.32
N LEU A 358 3.68 -35.97 7.28
CA LEU A 358 3.36 -36.27 5.88
C LEU A 358 4.52 -36.98 5.17
N ASN A 359 4.69 -38.27 5.47
CA ASN A 359 5.80 -39.11 5.02
C ASN A 359 6.12 -39.09 3.50
N HIS A 360 5.22 -38.66 2.62
CA HIS A 360 5.38 -38.68 1.15
C HIS A 360 5.06 -37.32 0.47
N LEU A 361 5.43 -36.18 1.08
CA LEU A 361 5.19 -34.85 0.50
C LEU A 361 6.27 -34.45 -0.54
N THR A 362 5.98 -34.69 -1.83
CA THR A 362 6.88 -34.37 -2.96
C THR A 362 7.09 -32.86 -3.11
N ASP A 363 8.35 -32.42 -3.17
CA ASP A 363 8.70 -31.01 -3.41
C ASP A 363 8.81 -30.72 -4.91
N LEU A 364 7.84 -29.99 -5.47
CA LEU A 364 7.88 -29.53 -6.86
C LEU A 364 8.86 -28.37 -7.07
N THR A 365 9.30 -27.70 -6.01
CA THR A 365 10.10 -26.46 -6.09
C THR A 365 11.38 -26.65 -6.90
N LEU A 366 12.08 -27.78 -6.69
CA LEU A 366 13.37 -28.13 -7.32
C LEU A 366 13.26 -29.38 -8.20
N HIS A 367 12.05 -29.83 -8.53
CA HIS A 367 11.85 -31.07 -9.28
C HIS A 367 12.10 -30.83 -10.78
N PRO A 368 13.01 -31.55 -11.46
CA PRO A 368 13.40 -31.26 -12.85
C PRO A 368 12.21 -31.09 -13.81
N ASN A 369 11.27 -32.03 -13.81
CA ASN A 369 10.09 -31.99 -14.69
C ASN A 369 9.10 -30.83 -14.39
N TYR A 370 9.30 -30.04 -13.32
CA TYR A 370 8.38 -29.00 -12.87
C TYR A 370 9.05 -27.64 -12.59
N VAL A 371 10.32 -27.45 -12.96
CA VAL A 371 11.01 -26.16 -12.79
C VAL A 371 10.27 -25.01 -13.48
N ASN A 372 9.81 -25.24 -14.72
CA ASN A 372 9.10 -24.27 -15.57
C ASN A 372 7.57 -24.27 -15.39
N LEU A 373 7.03 -24.94 -14.35
CA LEU A 373 5.58 -25.01 -14.09
C LEU A 373 4.95 -23.63 -13.86
N LEU A 374 5.72 -22.68 -13.32
CA LEU A 374 5.34 -21.28 -13.09
C LEU A 374 6.45 -20.35 -13.61
N GLY A 375 6.05 -19.16 -14.09
CA GLY A 375 6.90 -18.32 -14.92
C GLY A 375 6.71 -18.61 -16.42
N TYR A 376 7.18 -17.70 -17.27
CA TYR A 376 7.20 -17.91 -18.72
C TYR A 376 8.62 -18.25 -19.18
N THR A 377 8.79 -19.23 -20.07
CA THR A 377 10.08 -19.49 -20.74
C THR A 377 10.33 -18.47 -21.86
N GLN A 378 11.53 -18.50 -22.47
CA GLN A 378 11.80 -17.72 -23.68
C GLN A 378 10.88 -18.11 -24.83
N GLU A 379 10.69 -19.42 -25.02
CA GLU A 379 9.87 -20.00 -26.08
C GLU A 379 8.38 -19.66 -25.89
N GLU A 380 7.90 -19.61 -24.65
CA GLU A 380 6.55 -19.16 -24.32
C GLU A 380 6.37 -17.66 -24.54
N LEU A 381 7.35 -16.83 -24.18
CA LEU A 381 7.32 -15.39 -24.45
C LEU A 381 7.21 -15.12 -25.96
N GLU A 382 8.09 -15.73 -26.76
CA GLU A 382 8.12 -15.58 -28.22
C GLU A 382 6.89 -16.20 -28.90
N LYS A 383 6.34 -17.31 -28.38
CA LYS A 383 5.15 -17.96 -28.94
C LYS A 383 3.84 -17.21 -28.64
N TYR A 384 3.64 -16.76 -27.40
CA TYR A 384 2.34 -16.23 -26.97
C TYR A 384 2.24 -14.70 -27.08
N PHE A 385 3.35 -13.96 -27.05
CA PHE A 385 3.36 -12.49 -27.07
C PHE A 385 3.87 -11.90 -28.39
N ASP A 386 3.96 -12.69 -29.48
CA ASP A 386 4.59 -12.27 -30.74
C ASP A 386 3.94 -11.01 -31.35
N GLU A 387 2.60 -10.99 -31.38
CA GLU A 387 1.82 -9.83 -31.83
C GLU A 387 2.06 -8.58 -30.96
N HIS A 388 2.34 -8.76 -29.67
CA HIS A 388 2.61 -7.66 -28.73
C HIS A 388 4.04 -7.14 -28.83
N LEU A 389 5.01 -8.02 -29.14
CA LEU A 389 6.37 -7.64 -29.50
C LEU A 389 6.37 -6.80 -30.78
N ASP A 390 5.65 -7.22 -31.82
CA ASP A 390 5.57 -6.48 -33.07
C ASP A 390 4.79 -5.17 -32.92
N PHE A 391 3.71 -5.16 -32.12
CA PHE A 391 3.01 -3.93 -31.77
C PHE A 391 3.91 -2.90 -31.08
N TYR A 392 4.71 -3.31 -30.09
CA TYR A 392 5.71 -2.44 -29.47
C TYR A 392 6.68 -1.88 -30.53
N LEU A 393 7.19 -2.72 -31.45
CA LEU A 393 8.10 -2.28 -32.50
C LEU A 393 7.48 -1.22 -33.43
N THR A 394 6.19 -1.32 -33.77
CA THR A 394 5.50 -0.27 -34.58
C THR A 394 5.41 1.08 -33.87
N LYS A 395 5.29 1.08 -32.53
CA LYS A 395 5.36 2.31 -31.71
C LYS A 395 6.80 2.82 -31.53
N HIS A 396 7.79 1.95 -31.68
CA HIS A 396 9.21 2.21 -31.39
C HIS A 396 10.15 1.91 -32.58
N ASN A 397 9.93 2.62 -33.70
CA ASN A 397 10.63 2.55 -35.01
C ASN A 397 12.17 2.74 -35.05
N LYS A 398 12.90 2.43 -33.96
CA LYS A 398 14.37 2.41 -33.87
C LYS A 398 14.92 1.14 -33.20
N GLU A 399 14.05 0.26 -32.70
CA GLU A 399 14.40 -0.99 -32.04
C GLU A 399 14.34 -2.17 -33.04
N THR A 400 15.07 -3.26 -32.78
CA THR A 400 14.89 -4.53 -33.51
C THR A 400 14.21 -5.56 -32.59
N LYS A 401 13.50 -6.55 -33.15
CA LYS A 401 12.86 -7.61 -32.36
C LYS A 401 13.84 -8.33 -31.43
N GLN A 402 15.06 -8.59 -31.90
CA GLN A 402 16.14 -9.12 -31.07
C GLN A 402 16.60 -8.15 -29.97
N GLY A 403 16.83 -6.86 -30.29
CA GLY A 403 17.22 -5.86 -29.29
C GLY A 403 16.15 -5.62 -28.21
N LEU A 404 14.88 -5.73 -28.58
CA LEU A 404 13.75 -5.73 -27.65
C LEU A 404 13.76 -6.98 -26.76
N LEU A 405 13.90 -8.17 -27.34
CA LEU A 405 13.96 -9.43 -26.59
C LEU A 405 15.17 -9.46 -25.63
N ASP A 406 16.33 -8.94 -26.02
CA ASP A 406 17.51 -8.85 -25.15
C ASP A 406 17.32 -7.85 -24.01
N LYS A 407 16.58 -6.75 -24.23
CA LYS A 407 16.16 -5.82 -23.16
C LYS A 407 15.15 -6.46 -22.21
N ILE A 408 14.10 -7.11 -22.73
CA ILE A 408 13.10 -7.83 -21.94
C ILE A 408 13.79 -8.94 -21.12
N ARG A 409 14.75 -9.66 -21.71
CA ARG A 409 15.58 -10.65 -21.03
C ARG A 409 16.38 -10.05 -19.88
N LEU A 410 17.12 -8.96 -20.11
CA LEU A 410 17.92 -8.28 -19.08
C LEU A 410 17.07 -7.75 -17.91
N TRP A 411 15.90 -7.20 -18.21
CA TRP A 411 15.01 -6.63 -17.20
C TRP A 411 14.26 -7.69 -16.40
N TYR A 412 13.71 -8.72 -17.06
CA TYR A 412 12.66 -9.56 -16.49
C TYR A 412 12.95 -11.07 -16.47
N ASN A 413 13.91 -11.59 -17.24
CA ASN A 413 14.28 -13.01 -17.21
C ASN A 413 15.37 -13.28 -16.17
N GLY A 414 15.29 -14.44 -15.50
CA GLY A 414 16.47 -15.06 -14.92
C GLY A 414 16.22 -15.93 -13.69
N PHE A 415 14.98 -15.98 -13.21
CA PHE A 415 14.59 -16.89 -12.12
C PHE A 415 14.79 -18.36 -12.53
N SER A 416 15.28 -19.17 -11.59
CA SER A 416 15.65 -20.56 -11.79
C SER A 416 15.77 -21.33 -10.48
N TRP A 417 15.46 -22.63 -10.55
CA TRP A 417 15.51 -23.57 -9.43
C TRP A 417 16.45 -24.75 -9.65
N ASP A 418 17.18 -24.76 -10.77
CA ASP A 418 18.14 -25.80 -11.15
C ASP A 418 19.50 -25.23 -11.60
N GLY A 419 19.59 -23.95 -11.94
CA GLY A 419 20.77 -23.31 -12.52
C GLY A 419 20.86 -23.44 -14.04
N GLU A 420 19.90 -24.09 -14.69
CA GLU A 420 19.89 -24.38 -16.14
C GLU A 420 18.69 -23.71 -16.83
N ASN A 421 17.46 -24.03 -16.42
CA ASN A 421 16.25 -23.40 -16.92
C ASN A 421 16.13 -21.96 -16.40
N ARG A 422 15.64 -21.02 -17.22
CA ARG A 422 15.40 -19.61 -16.84
C ARG A 422 13.99 -19.18 -17.24
N VAL A 423 13.28 -18.54 -16.32
CA VAL A 423 11.94 -18.00 -16.56
C VAL A 423 11.81 -16.52 -16.24
N TYR A 424 10.93 -15.87 -16.98
CA TYR A 424 10.39 -14.55 -16.73
C TYR A 424 9.39 -14.59 -15.56
N ASN A 425 9.33 -13.50 -14.77
CA ASN A 425 8.19 -13.30 -13.89
C ASN A 425 6.93 -12.94 -14.72
N PRO A 426 5.79 -13.63 -14.56
CA PRO A 426 4.58 -13.36 -15.33
C PRO A 426 4.05 -11.95 -15.16
N PHE A 427 4.01 -11.45 -13.92
CA PHE A 427 3.46 -10.14 -13.61
C PHE A 427 4.30 -9.01 -14.24
N SER A 428 5.63 -9.08 -14.18
CA SER A 428 6.48 -8.07 -14.82
C SER A 428 6.29 -8.02 -16.34
N ILE A 429 6.11 -9.17 -17.00
CA ILE A 429 5.83 -9.25 -18.44
C ILE A 429 4.45 -8.68 -18.80
N LEU A 430 3.41 -9.01 -18.03
CA LEU A 430 2.05 -8.52 -18.28
C LEU A 430 1.97 -6.99 -18.10
N ASN A 431 2.62 -6.43 -17.07
CA ASN A 431 2.70 -4.97 -16.88
C ASN A 431 3.53 -4.30 -17.98
N PHE A 432 4.64 -4.92 -18.42
CA PHE A 432 5.46 -4.40 -19.50
C PHE A 432 4.64 -4.23 -20.79
N PHE A 433 3.84 -5.22 -21.19
CA PHE A 433 3.04 -5.13 -22.41
C PHE A 433 1.80 -4.22 -22.29
N ASP A 434 1.19 -4.08 -21.10
CA ASP A 434 0.09 -3.12 -20.91
C ASP A 434 0.59 -1.67 -21.01
N THR A 435 1.63 -1.36 -20.24
CA THR A 435 2.23 0.00 -20.16
C THR A 435 3.09 0.37 -21.38
N ASN A 436 3.64 -0.64 -22.07
CA ASN A 436 4.73 -0.51 -23.04
C ASN A 436 5.98 0.19 -22.47
N GLN A 437 6.27 0.00 -21.17
CA GLN A 437 7.37 0.66 -20.47
C GLN A 437 8.20 -0.32 -19.62
N PHE A 438 9.53 -0.10 -19.59
CA PHE A 438 10.44 -0.78 -18.68
C PHE A 438 10.44 -0.10 -17.30
N ALA A 439 9.86 -0.77 -16.31
CA ALA A 439 9.87 -0.34 -14.91
C ALA A 439 9.96 -1.54 -13.95
N ASN A 440 10.05 -1.26 -12.64
CA ASN A 440 10.19 -2.25 -11.58
C ASN A 440 8.80 -2.66 -11.07
N TYR A 441 8.18 -3.68 -11.67
CA TYR A 441 6.79 -4.09 -11.40
C TYR A 441 6.70 -5.09 -10.24
N TRP A 442 7.59 -6.08 -10.19
CA TRP A 442 7.54 -7.14 -9.18
C TRP A 442 7.72 -6.61 -7.75
N PHE A 443 8.66 -5.67 -7.57
CA PHE A 443 9.14 -5.21 -6.26
C PHE A 443 8.14 -4.36 -5.48
N VAL A 444 7.26 -3.60 -6.17
CA VAL A 444 6.31 -2.62 -5.60
C VAL A 444 5.20 -3.27 -4.73
N SER A 445 5.27 -4.59 -4.49
CA SER A 445 4.22 -5.39 -3.88
C SER A 445 4.49 -5.94 -2.47
N GLY A 446 5.37 -5.29 -1.72
CA GLY A 446 5.39 -5.36 -0.25
C GLY A 446 6.79 -5.35 0.35
N THR A 447 7.08 -4.26 1.05
CA THR A 447 8.38 -3.84 1.60
C THR A 447 8.99 -4.86 2.57
N PRO A 448 10.22 -5.36 2.35
CA PRO A 448 10.82 -6.39 3.18
C PRO A 448 11.63 -5.82 4.36
N THR A 449 11.01 -4.96 5.19
CA THR A 449 11.66 -4.24 6.32
C THR A 449 12.37 -5.18 7.31
N PHE A 450 11.81 -6.37 7.53
CA PHE A 450 12.40 -7.45 8.33
C PHE A 450 13.77 -7.95 7.78
N LEU A 451 13.97 -7.96 6.46
CA LEU A 451 15.24 -8.39 5.86
C LEU A 451 16.37 -7.40 6.14
N LEU A 452 16.08 -6.10 6.14
CA LEU A 452 17.07 -5.07 6.51
C LEU A 452 17.59 -5.29 7.94
N ARG A 453 16.68 -5.55 8.89
CA ARG A 453 17.06 -5.86 10.27
C ARG A 453 18.01 -7.06 10.33
N LEU A 454 17.68 -8.16 9.63
CA LEU A 454 18.56 -9.33 9.54
C LEU A 454 19.90 -9.01 8.87
N MET A 455 19.95 -8.17 7.84
CA MET A 455 21.20 -7.77 7.18
C MET A 455 22.17 -7.10 8.16
N PHE A 456 21.70 -6.11 8.93
CA PHE A 456 22.52 -5.43 9.93
C PHE A 456 22.92 -6.34 11.10
N GLU A 457 22.02 -7.20 11.58
CA GLU A 457 22.32 -8.17 12.65
C GLU A 457 23.35 -9.22 12.24
N LYS A 458 23.23 -9.78 11.04
CA LYS A 458 24.15 -10.83 10.55
C LYS A 458 25.44 -10.27 9.95
N LYS A 459 25.50 -8.96 9.66
CA LYS A 459 26.60 -8.27 8.95
C LYS A 459 26.82 -8.78 7.52
N ASN A 460 25.74 -9.24 6.87
CA ASN A 460 25.77 -9.76 5.51
C ASN A 460 25.20 -8.71 4.54
N TYR A 461 26.01 -8.25 3.60
CA TYR A 461 25.66 -7.25 2.58
C TYR A 461 26.19 -7.61 1.17
N GLU A 462 26.98 -8.69 1.03
CA GLU A 462 27.45 -9.20 -0.27
C GLU A 462 26.48 -10.29 -0.76
N PHE A 463 25.80 -10.08 -1.89
CA PHE A 463 24.74 -10.98 -2.39
C PHE A 463 24.93 -11.48 -3.83
N GLU A 464 25.90 -10.96 -4.56
CA GLU A 464 26.19 -11.40 -5.94
C GLU A 464 27.12 -12.63 -5.92
N ASN A 465 26.67 -13.75 -6.52
CA ASN A 465 27.42 -15.00 -6.66
C ASN A 465 27.73 -15.75 -5.34
N VAL A 466 26.81 -15.70 -4.37
CA VAL A 466 26.93 -16.36 -3.06
C VAL A 466 26.81 -17.89 -3.19
N SER A 467 27.76 -18.63 -2.61
CA SER A 467 27.69 -20.10 -2.52
C SER A 467 26.60 -20.55 -1.54
N PHE A 468 25.78 -21.51 -1.95
CA PHE A 468 24.61 -21.97 -1.20
C PHE A 468 24.52 -23.50 -1.15
N ASN A 469 24.34 -24.03 0.07
CA ASN A 469 24.10 -25.45 0.30
C ASN A 469 22.63 -25.67 0.72
N VAL A 470 21.87 -26.29 -0.19
CA VAL A 470 20.43 -26.57 -0.07
C VAL A 470 20.09 -27.48 1.13
N ASN A 471 21.06 -28.27 1.60
CA ASN A 471 20.88 -29.30 2.64
C ASN A 471 21.32 -28.85 4.04
N SER A 472 21.52 -27.57 4.30
CA SER A 472 21.89 -27.08 5.64
C SER A 472 20.70 -27.15 6.62
N ASN A 473 20.84 -27.94 7.69
CA ASN A 473 19.76 -28.24 8.63
C ASN A 473 19.19 -27.03 9.40
N ASN A 474 19.85 -25.87 9.36
CA ASN A 474 19.41 -24.66 10.07
C ASN A 474 18.28 -23.87 9.37
N ILE A 475 18.01 -24.12 8.08
CA ILE A 475 17.12 -23.31 7.23
C ILE A 475 15.66 -23.19 7.76
N TYR A 476 15.28 -24.03 8.72
CA TYR A 476 13.89 -24.27 9.13
C TYR A 476 13.55 -23.81 10.56
N ASP A 477 14.49 -23.20 11.27
CA ASP A 477 14.29 -22.72 12.65
C ASP A 477 13.87 -21.24 12.68
N ILE A 478 12.64 -20.97 13.13
CA ILE A 478 12.09 -19.62 13.28
C ILE A 478 12.83 -18.77 14.32
N HIS A 479 13.54 -19.40 15.26
CA HIS A 479 14.36 -18.71 16.26
C HIS A 479 15.82 -18.51 15.78
N LYS A 480 16.20 -19.08 14.63
CA LYS A 480 17.58 -19.03 14.09
C LYS A 480 17.61 -18.72 12.58
N LEU A 481 16.90 -17.66 12.21
CA LEU A 481 16.78 -17.20 10.83
C LEU A 481 18.15 -16.89 10.18
N GLU A 482 18.43 -17.54 9.05
CA GLU A 482 19.61 -17.34 8.21
C GLU A 482 19.22 -16.59 6.92
N LEU A 483 19.95 -15.52 6.58
CA LEU A 483 19.52 -14.53 5.58
C LEU A 483 19.50 -15.07 4.13
N ILE A 484 20.56 -15.74 3.68
CA ILE A 484 20.70 -16.21 2.30
C ILE A 484 19.59 -17.21 1.89
N PRO A 485 19.24 -18.22 2.71
CA PRO A 485 18.08 -19.08 2.46
C PRO A 485 16.75 -18.31 2.31
N ILE A 486 16.55 -17.23 3.06
CA ILE A 486 15.32 -16.42 3.03
C ILE A 486 15.28 -15.57 1.77
N LEU A 487 16.39 -14.94 1.38
CA LEU A 487 16.50 -14.17 0.12
C LEU A 487 16.22 -15.05 -1.11
N PHE A 488 16.69 -16.30 -1.11
CA PHE A 488 16.38 -17.27 -2.17
C PHE A 488 14.90 -17.66 -2.20
N GLN A 489 14.30 -17.99 -1.05
CA GLN A 489 12.89 -18.39 -0.96
C GLN A 489 11.94 -17.25 -1.39
N THR A 490 12.19 -16.04 -0.88
CA THR A 490 11.38 -14.85 -1.18
C THR A 490 11.56 -14.30 -2.61
N GLY A 491 12.60 -14.74 -3.33
CA GLY A 491 12.84 -14.42 -4.74
C GLY A 491 13.78 -13.24 -5.01
N TYR A 492 14.42 -12.67 -3.99
CA TYR A 492 15.45 -11.65 -4.18
C TYR A 492 16.74 -12.26 -4.78
N LEU A 493 17.03 -13.52 -4.44
CA LEU A 493 18.08 -14.32 -5.06
C LEU A 493 17.51 -15.55 -5.76
N THR A 494 18.25 -16.07 -6.74
CA THR A 494 17.91 -17.26 -7.52
C THR A 494 19.15 -18.10 -7.80
N ILE A 495 19.00 -19.39 -8.11
CA ILE A 495 20.13 -20.23 -8.53
C ILE A 495 20.57 -19.78 -9.93
N VAL A 496 21.82 -19.36 -10.09
CA VAL A 496 22.40 -18.98 -11.40
C VAL A 496 23.38 -20.02 -11.94
N GLU A 497 23.88 -20.91 -11.09
CA GLU A 497 24.79 -21.99 -11.48
C GLU A 497 24.66 -23.17 -10.48
N ALA A 498 24.82 -24.40 -10.96
CA ALA A 498 24.81 -25.61 -10.13
C ALA A 498 26.00 -26.51 -10.51
N LYS A 499 27.04 -26.50 -9.68
CA LYS A 499 28.31 -27.20 -9.91
C LYS A 499 28.29 -28.58 -9.26
N ASP A 500 28.72 -29.61 -9.98
CA ASP A 500 28.97 -30.92 -9.36
C ASP A 500 30.17 -30.81 -8.41
N ASN A 501 30.01 -31.18 -7.14
CA ASN A 501 31.08 -31.09 -6.15
C ASN A 501 32.04 -32.29 -6.32
N PRO A 502 33.33 -32.09 -6.65
CA PRO A 502 34.26 -33.20 -6.91
C PRO A 502 34.61 -34.04 -5.66
N PHE A 503 34.08 -33.68 -4.48
CA PHE A 503 34.30 -34.38 -3.21
C PHE A 503 33.00 -34.93 -2.58
N SER A 504 31.83 -34.79 -3.21
CA SER A 504 30.58 -35.40 -2.73
C SER A 504 29.55 -35.61 -3.85
N GLU A 505 28.56 -36.49 -3.65
CA GLU A 505 27.46 -36.69 -4.62
C GLU A 505 26.43 -35.54 -4.64
N MET A 506 26.75 -34.37 -4.08
CA MET A 506 25.89 -33.18 -4.04
C MET A 506 26.34 -32.13 -5.06
N LYS A 507 25.41 -31.26 -5.48
CA LYS A 507 25.76 -30.03 -6.21
C LYS A 507 25.98 -28.86 -5.24
N ASP A 508 27.01 -28.07 -5.51
CA ASP A 508 27.21 -26.75 -4.91
C ASP A 508 26.48 -25.71 -5.78
N TYR A 509 25.59 -24.92 -5.19
CA TYR A 509 24.78 -23.94 -5.92
C TYR A 509 25.35 -22.53 -5.76
N VAL A 510 25.30 -21.73 -6.83
CA VAL A 510 25.61 -20.30 -6.79
C VAL A 510 24.31 -19.51 -6.90
N LEU A 511 24.10 -18.59 -5.96
CA LEU A 511 22.98 -17.66 -5.95
C LEU A 511 23.40 -16.27 -6.44
N ASN A 512 22.54 -15.60 -7.19
CA ASN A 512 22.67 -14.18 -7.53
C ASN A 512 21.25 -13.59 -7.73
N TYR A 513 21.13 -12.29 -7.93
CA TYR A 513 19.86 -11.67 -8.34
C TYR A 513 19.38 -12.28 -9.66
N PRO A 514 18.06 -12.49 -9.85
CA PRO A 514 17.54 -13.09 -11.07
C PRO A 514 17.70 -12.17 -12.28
N ASN A 515 17.41 -10.87 -12.13
CA ASN A 515 17.32 -9.93 -13.24
C ASN A 515 17.62 -8.49 -12.76
N LYS A 516 17.67 -7.53 -13.70
CA LYS A 516 17.91 -6.12 -13.38
C LYS A 516 16.81 -5.53 -12.49
N GLU A 517 15.54 -5.86 -12.73
CA GLU A 517 14.39 -5.39 -11.94
C GLU A 517 14.58 -5.67 -10.45
N VAL A 518 14.88 -6.91 -10.08
CA VAL A 518 14.99 -7.33 -8.68
C VAL A 518 16.27 -6.78 -8.04
N ARG A 519 17.39 -6.82 -8.76
CA ARG A 519 18.69 -6.30 -8.29
C ARG A 519 18.59 -4.83 -7.90
N ASP A 520 18.21 -3.99 -8.85
CA ASP A 520 18.28 -2.55 -8.67
C ASP A 520 17.22 -2.07 -7.66
N SER A 521 16.00 -2.65 -7.69
CA SER A 521 14.97 -2.33 -6.70
C SER A 521 15.35 -2.73 -5.27
N PHE A 522 16.07 -3.84 -5.09
CA PHE A 522 16.49 -4.29 -3.76
C PHE A 522 17.56 -3.34 -3.19
N TYR A 523 18.51 -2.89 -4.01
CA TYR A 523 19.48 -1.88 -3.60
C TYR A 523 18.85 -0.50 -3.39
N ASP A 524 17.98 -0.01 -4.28
CA ASP A 524 17.20 1.23 -4.11
C ASP A 524 16.52 1.23 -2.73
N PHE A 525 15.86 0.12 -2.38
CA PHE A 525 15.19 -0.05 -1.10
C PHE A 525 16.14 -0.02 0.11
N ILE A 526 17.32 -0.64 0.04
CA ILE A 526 18.27 -0.63 1.16
C ILE A 526 18.85 0.77 1.36
N ILE A 527 19.24 1.46 0.28
CA ILE A 527 19.80 2.82 0.32
C ILE A 527 18.79 3.77 0.98
N ASN A 528 17.56 3.80 0.49
CA ASN A 528 16.48 4.65 0.99
C ASN A 528 15.98 4.26 2.40
N SER A 529 16.48 3.16 2.98
CA SER A 529 16.20 2.73 4.36
C SER A 529 17.38 2.97 5.32
N ILE A 530 18.53 3.45 4.81
CA ILE A 530 19.69 3.90 5.59
C ILE A 530 19.77 5.43 5.58
N CYS A 531 19.58 6.02 4.40
CA CYS A 531 19.56 7.47 4.18
C CYS A 531 18.11 7.98 4.20
N PHE A 532 17.79 8.87 5.14
CA PHE A 532 16.42 9.37 5.36
C PHE A 532 16.06 10.54 4.40
N THR A 533 16.21 10.31 3.10
CA THR A 533 16.05 11.31 2.03
C THR A 533 14.83 11.01 1.15
N ASP A 534 13.76 11.80 1.27
CA ASP A 534 12.58 11.72 0.39
C ASP A 534 12.93 12.10 -1.06
N GLY A 535 13.32 11.11 -1.87
CA GLY A 535 13.35 11.18 -3.34
C GLY A 535 14.55 11.90 -3.96
N ALA A 536 15.74 11.80 -3.36
CA ALA A 536 16.96 12.49 -3.82
C ALA A 536 17.91 11.61 -4.68
N ASP A 537 17.71 10.30 -4.69
CA ASP A 537 18.84 9.36 -4.56
C ASP A 537 19.62 9.10 -5.86
N LYS A 538 19.01 9.27 -7.05
CA LYS A 538 19.69 8.96 -8.32
C LYS A 538 20.86 9.88 -8.63
N LYS A 539 20.80 11.16 -8.24
CA LYS A 539 21.89 12.13 -8.47
C LYS A 539 23.16 11.80 -7.70
N PHE A 540 22.99 11.23 -6.51
CA PHE A 540 24.10 10.79 -5.67
C PHE A 540 24.88 9.66 -6.37
N ILE A 541 24.14 8.66 -6.83
CA ILE A 541 24.65 7.48 -7.54
C ILE A 541 25.31 7.88 -8.87
N GLU A 542 24.71 8.84 -9.59
CA GLU A 542 25.28 9.41 -10.82
C GLU A 542 26.62 10.15 -10.55
N ARG A 543 26.71 11.02 -9.53
CA ARG A 543 27.96 11.71 -9.13
C ARG A 543 29.06 10.71 -8.78
N ILE A 544 28.80 9.73 -7.91
CA ILE A 544 29.85 8.79 -7.47
C ILE A 544 30.34 7.91 -8.63
N SER A 545 29.45 7.55 -9.56
CA SER A 545 29.82 6.85 -10.79
C SER A 545 30.69 7.73 -11.69
N HIS A 546 30.33 8.99 -11.90
CA HIS A 546 31.14 9.94 -12.69
C HIS A 546 32.51 10.16 -12.08
N GLY A 547 32.61 10.37 -10.75
CA GLY A 547 33.89 10.56 -10.06
C GLY A 547 34.88 9.42 -10.29
N PHE A 548 34.44 8.16 -10.21
CA PHE A 548 35.30 7.00 -10.51
C PHE A 548 35.59 6.77 -12.01
N ILE A 549 34.74 7.25 -12.92
CA ILE A 549 34.93 7.18 -14.38
C ILE A 549 35.92 8.26 -14.86
N GLU A 550 35.80 9.47 -14.33
CA GLU A 550 36.58 10.65 -14.70
C GLU A 550 37.86 10.81 -13.85
N ASN A 551 38.05 9.95 -12.85
CA ASN A 551 39.17 9.97 -11.89
C ASN A 551 39.20 11.23 -11.00
N ASN A 552 38.02 11.77 -10.69
CA ASN A 552 37.82 12.92 -9.83
C ASN A 552 37.64 12.46 -8.37
N LEU A 553 38.75 12.24 -7.66
CA LEU A 553 38.73 11.71 -6.30
C LEU A 553 38.20 12.71 -5.27
N ASP A 554 38.36 14.02 -5.51
CA ASP A 554 37.83 15.07 -4.64
C ASP A 554 36.28 15.03 -4.61
N GLU A 555 35.64 14.73 -5.75
CA GLU A 555 34.19 14.52 -5.84
C GLU A 555 33.77 13.18 -5.21
N VAL A 556 34.56 12.11 -5.33
CA VAL A 556 34.29 10.86 -4.62
C VAL A 556 34.34 11.07 -3.10
N GLU A 557 35.31 11.83 -2.59
CA GLU A 557 35.44 12.16 -1.16
C GLU A 557 34.28 13.07 -0.69
N GLU A 558 33.97 14.16 -1.41
CA GLU A 558 32.82 15.04 -1.10
C GLU A 558 31.51 14.25 -1.03
N VAL A 559 31.28 13.35 -2.00
CA VAL A 559 30.06 12.56 -2.11
C VAL A 559 29.96 11.51 -0.99
N ILE A 560 31.05 10.79 -0.66
CA ILE A 560 31.05 9.89 0.52
C ILE A 560 30.79 10.69 1.81
N ASP A 561 31.44 11.83 1.97
CA ASP A 561 31.32 12.68 3.15
C ASP A 561 29.91 13.31 3.25
N GLU A 562 29.22 13.57 2.12
CA GLU A 562 27.78 13.90 2.10
C GLU A 562 26.91 12.76 2.65
N MET A 563 27.06 11.50 2.18
CA MET A 563 26.26 10.37 2.68
C MET A 563 26.30 10.25 4.21
N LEU A 564 27.51 10.38 4.75
CA LEU A 564 27.79 10.14 6.16
C LEU A 564 27.24 11.24 7.07
N LYS A 565 26.71 12.34 6.52
CA LYS A 565 25.97 13.37 7.27
C LYS A 565 24.48 13.04 7.38
N ASP A 566 23.93 12.28 6.43
CA ASP A 566 22.49 11.92 6.37
C ASP A 566 22.16 10.59 7.06
N VAL A 567 23.17 9.83 7.52
CA VAL A 567 22.99 8.64 8.38
C VAL A 567 22.63 9.11 9.81
N PRO A 568 21.46 8.72 10.38
CA PRO A 568 21.05 9.21 11.69
C PRO A 568 22.00 8.82 12.83
N SER A 569 22.06 9.66 13.87
CA SER A 569 22.92 9.49 15.05
C SER A 569 22.82 8.11 15.70
N ASP A 570 21.64 7.51 15.67
CA ASP A 570 21.32 6.28 16.37
C ASP A 570 21.96 5.05 15.68
N PHE A 571 22.22 5.14 14.37
CA PHE A 571 23.05 4.19 13.64
C PHE A 571 24.54 4.46 13.86
N TYR A 572 24.93 5.74 13.88
CA TYR A 572 26.33 6.20 14.06
C TYR A 572 26.99 5.68 15.34
N VAL A 573 26.23 5.53 16.42
CA VAL A 573 26.73 5.08 17.73
C VAL A 573 27.11 3.58 17.74
N LYS A 574 26.78 2.78 16.70
CA LYS A 574 27.09 1.34 16.68
C LYS A 574 27.62 0.80 15.33
N GLN A 575 28.95 0.84 15.25
CA GLN A 575 29.84 -0.03 14.45
C GLN A 575 30.13 0.39 12.99
N GLU A 576 31.43 0.32 12.69
CA GLU A 576 32.12 0.24 11.37
C GLU A 576 31.37 -0.54 10.28
N VAL A 577 30.56 -1.52 10.67
CA VAL A 577 29.66 -2.32 9.83
C VAL A 577 28.69 -1.49 9.00
N VAL A 578 28.14 -0.39 9.53
CA VAL A 578 27.15 0.43 8.80
C VAL A 578 27.83 1.14 7.62
N LEU A 579 29.04 1.67 7.85
CA LEU A 579 29.90 2.25 6.82
C LEU A 579 30.29 1.22 5.75
N HIS A 580 30.74 0.03 6.16
CA HIS A 580 31.08 -1.06 5.24
C HIS A 580 29.88 -1.50 4.40
N CYS A 581 28.70 -1.63 4.99
CA CYS A 581 27.46 -2.01 4.31
C CYS A 581 27.04 -0.96 3.26
N LEU A 582 27.00 0.32 3.65
CA LEU A 582 26.56 1.41 2.78
C LEU A 582 27.50 1.57 1.57
N LEU A 583 28.81 1.63 1.79
CA LEU A 583 29.79 1.77 0.71
C LEU A 583 29.83 0.54 -0.20
N HIS A 584 29.68 -0.67 0.35
CA HIS A 584 29.61 -1.89 -0.47
C HIS A 584 28.41 -1.87 -1.41
N ILE A 585 27.23 -1.51 -0.90
CA ILE A 585 25.99 -1.43 -1.69
C ILE A 585 26.09 -0.34 -2.76
N VAL A 586 26.55 0.86 -2.41
CA VAL A 586 26.69 1.99 -3.35
C VAL A 586 27.65 1.66 -4.49
N PHE A 587 28.86 1.18 -4.19
CA PHE A 587 29.84 0.87 -5.23
C PHE A 587 29.40 -0.32 -6.10
N THR A 588 28.72 -1.31 -5.53
CA THR A 588 28.16 -2.44 -6.30
C THR A 588 27.01 -1.99 -7.19
N TYR A 589 26.16 -1.05 -6.76
CA TYR A 589 25.07 -0.51 -7.57
C TYR A 589 25.58 0.12 -8.87
N VAL A 590 26.59 1.00 -8.77
CA VAL A 590 27.23 1.65 -9.93
C VAL A 590 28.11 0.69 -10.77
N GLY A 591 28.14 -0.60 -10.44
CA GLY A 591 28.84 -1.64 -11.20
C GLY A 591 30.36 -1.66 -10.99
N LEU A 592 30.86 -1.05 -9.92
CA LEU A 592 32.26 -1.16 -9.51
C LEU A 592 32.50 -2.47 -8.77
N GLN A 593 33.71 -3.00 -8.88
CA GLN A 593 34.09 -4.25 -8.19
C GLN A 593 34.67 -3.90 -6.81
N ILE A 594 33.84 -3.97 -5.77
CA ILE A 594 34.28 -3.83 -4.37
C ILE A 594 34.56 -5.20 -3.72
N GLN A 595 35.56 -5.24 -2.83
CA GLN A 595 35.79 -6.29 -1.85
C GLN A 595 35.90 -5.65 -0.46
N SER A 596 35.05 -6.03 0.49
CA SER A 596 35.10 -5.51 1.87
C SER A 596 35.92 -6.44 2.79
N GLU A 597 36.48 -5.90 3.88
CA GLU A 597 37.19 -6.65 4.93
C GLU A 597 38.28 -7.63 4.42
N VAL A 598 39.01 -7.27 3.37
CA VAL A 598 39.91 -8.20 2.67
C VAL A 598 41.09 -8.60 3.56
N HIS A 599 41.20 -9.90 3.82
CA HIS A 599 42.26 -10.47 4.62
C HIS A 599 43.53 -10.71 3.79
N THR A 600 44.69 -10.40 4.37
CA THR A 600 46.03 -10.65 3.80
C THR A 600 46.96 -11.26 4.85
N GLN A 601 48.10 -11.82 4.42
CA GLN A 601 49.13 -12.35 5.34
C GLN A 601 49.71 -11.31 6.32
N LYS A 602 49.53 -10.00 6.05
CA LYS A 602 50.07 -8.91 6.89
C LYS A 602 48.99 -8.22 7.73
N GLY A 603 47.70 -8.38 7.40
CA GLY A 603 46.57 -7.79 8.12
C GLY A 603 45.27 -7.78 7.31
N ARG A 604 44.18 -7.29 7.90
CA ARG A 604 42.90 -6.98 7.23
C ARG A 604 42.96 -5.54 6.72
N LEU A 605 42.56 -5.30 5.48
CA LEU A 605 42.22 -3.97 4.95
C LEU A 605 40.70 -3.84 4.93
N ASP A 606 40.17 -2.63 4.89
CA ASP A 606 38.74 -2.43 5.16
C ASP A 606 37.88 -2.44 3.88
N ALA A 607 38.34 -1.85 2.77
CA ALA A 607 37.78 -2.13 1.44
C ALA A 607 38.79 -1.96 0.28
N VAL A 608 38.54 -2.63 -0.85
CA VAL A 608 39.19 -2.37 -2.14
C VAL A 608 38.12 -2.15 -3.21
N VAL A 609 38.31 -1.15 -4.08
CA VAL A 609 37.46 -0.89 -5.25
C VAL A 609 38.31 -0.95 -6.51
N GLU A 610 37.94 -1.80 -7.47
CA GLU A 610 38.63 -1.94 -8.76
C GLU A 610 37.81 -1.33 -9.91
N THR A 611 38.45 -0.46 -10.70
CA THR A 611 37.94 -0.01 -12.01
C THR A 611 38.67 -0.76 -13.13
N LYS A 612 38.47 -0.35 -14.40
CA LYS A 612 39.22 -0.88 -15.55
C LYS A 612 40.70 -0.48 -15.54
N SER A 613 41.05 0.64 -14.89
CA SER A 613 42.40 1.26 -14.90
C SER A 613 43.08 1.32 -13.53
N HIS A 614 42.31 1.39 -12.44
CA HIS A 614 42.80 1.64 -11.08
C HIS A 614 42.37 0.56 -10.08
N VAL A 615 43.11 0.44 -8.99
CA VAL A 615 42.74 -0.25 -7.75
C VAL A 615 42.85 0.75 -6.60
N TYR A 616 41.72 1.08 -6.00
CA TYR A 616 41.63 1.91 -4.81
C TYR A 616 41.64 1.01 -3.57
N ILE A 617 42.53 1.29 -2.63
CA ILE A 617 42.64 0.56 -1.35
C ILE A 617 42.21 1.52 -0.24
N PHE A 618 41.06 1.25 0.35
CA PHE A 618 40.48 2.02 1.46
C PHE A 618 40.85 1.40 2.81
N GLU A 619 41.15 2.26 3.77
CA GLU A 619 41.43 1.92 5.16
C GLU A 619 40.69 2.91 6.06
N PHE A 620 39.60 2.46 6.71
CA PHE A 620 38.72 3.28 7.53
C PHE A 620 39.16 3.23 8.99
N LYS A 621 39.42 4.39 9.61
CA LYS A 621 39.96 4.45 10.98
C LYS A 621 39.09 5.34 11.87
N ILE A 622 38.08 4.73 12.48
CA ILE A 622 37.38 5.33 13.62
C ILE A 622 38.40 5.40 14.78
N ASN A 623 38.72 6.62 15.23
CA ASN A 623 39.94 6.99 15.99
C ASN A 623 41.26 6.64 15.26
N LYS A 624 42.40 7.17 15.73
CA LYS A 624 43.70 7.30 15.02
C LYS A 624 43.66 8.51 14.07
N THR A 625 44.42 8.52 12.97
CA THR A 625 44.47 9.62 11.99
C THR A 625 44.50 9.11 10.53
N VAL A 626 44.16 9.96 9.55
CA VAL A 626 44.34 9.67 8.10
C VAL A 626 45.77 9.20 7.81
N ASN A 627 46.75 9.84 8.43
CA ASN A 627 48.16 9.45 8.30
C ASN A 627 48.45 8.04 8.85
N GLU A 628 47.74 7.59 9.88
CA GLU A 628 47.85 6.21 10.39
C GLU A 628 47.16 5.19 9.48
N ALA A 629 46.04 5.54 8.86
CA ALA A 629 45.39 4.72 7.83
C ALA A 629 46.31 4.52 6.61
N ILE A 630 46.80 5.62 6.01
CA ILE A 630 47.74 5.58 4.87
C ILE A 630 49.05 4.86 5.26
N LYS A 631 49.55 5.06 6.49
CA LYS A 631 50.71 4.34 7.01
C LYS A 631 50.44 2.84 7.15
N GLN A 632 49.23 2.41 7.56
CA GLN A 632 48.89 0.99 7.61
C GLN A 632 48.92 0.37 6.20
N ILE A 633 48.22 0.96 5.22
CA ILE A 633 48.24 0.50 3.81
C ILE A 633 49.67 0.29 3.31
N ARG A 634 50.57 1.26 3.59
CA ARG A 634 51.99 1.22 3.18
C ARG A 634 52.80 0.19 3.97
N GLN A 635 52.74 0.16 5.30
CA GLN A 635 53.52 -0.75 6.15
C GLN A 635 53.07 -2.22 6.05
N LYS A 636 51.79 -2.46 5.78
CA LYS A 636 51.24 -3.79 5.52
C LYS A 636 51.37 -4.21 4.06
N GLU A 637 51.82 -3.31 3.19
CA GLU A 637 52.10 -3.53 1.76
C GLU A 637 50.89 -4.09 0.98
N TYR A 638 49.66 -3.67 1.33
CA TYR A 638 48.44 -4.27 0.77
C TYR A 638 48.36 -4.21 -0.77
N GLY A 639 48.97 -3.20 -1.39
CA GLY A 639 49.10 -3.10 -2.85
C GLY A 639 49.87 -4.24 -3.52
N LEU A 640 50.72 -5.00 -2.81
CA LEU A 640 51.46 -6.13 -3.39
C LEU A 640 50.54 -7.27 -3.85
N LYS A 641 49.34 -7.43 -3.25
CA LYS A 641 48.32 -8.38 -3.73
C LYS A 641 47.90 -8.05 -5.18
N TYR A 642 47.87 -6.77 -5.53
CA TYR A 642 47.34 -6.24 -6.78
C TYR A 642 48.44 -5.84 -7.80
N ALA A 643 49.71 -5.86 -7.42
CA ALA A 643 50.85 -5.44 -8.26
C ALA A 643 51.02 -6.19 -9.60
N LYS A 644 50.34 -7.33 -9.79
CA LYS A 644 50.33 -8.08 -11.06
C LYS A 644 49.25 -7.64 -12.06
N THR A 645 48.29 -6.81 -11.65
CA THR A 645 47.12 -6.43 -12.46
C THR A 645 47.42 -5.47 -13.62
N LYS A 646 48.58 -4.78 -13.59
CA LYS A 646 48.93 -3.62 -14.44
C LYS A 646 48.02 -2.39 -14.28
N LYS A 647 47.13 -2.39 -13.28
CA LYS A 647 46.35 -1.22 -12.89
C LYS A 647 47.20 -0.28 -12.01
N GLU A 648 46.87 0.99 -11.99
CA GLU A 648 47.47 1.96 -11.08
C GLU A 648 46.88 1.80 -9.66
N LEU A 649 47.74 1.88 -8.63
CA LEU A 649 47.38 1.55 -7.25
C LEU A 649 47.29 2.82 -6.40
N ILE A 650 46.10 3.15 -5.93
CA ILE A 650 45.81 4.35 -5.15
C ILE A 650 45.37 3.94 -3.73
N GLY A 651 45.99 4.52 -2.71
CA GLY A 651 45.71 4.21 -1.31
C GLY A 651 45.00 5.37 -0.62
N ILE A 652 43.75 5.16 -0.23
CA ILE A 652 42.87 6.12 0.43
C ILE A 652 42.79 5.74 1.91
N GLY A 653 43.15 6.65 2.80
CA GLY A 653 43.05 6.46 4.24
C GLY A 653 42.09 7.48 4.84
N GLU A 654 41.04 7.00 5.49
CA GLU A 654 39.85 7.81 5.80
C GLU A 654 39.54 7.63 7.29
N CYS A 655 39.33 8.71 8.05
CA CYS A 655 39.54 8.63 9.50
C CYS A 655 38.76 9.63 10.37
N PRO A 656 37.74 9.13 11.08
CA PRO A 656 37.16 9.78 12.26
C PRO A 656 38.07 9.79 13.53
N SER A 657 39.24 10.46 13.47
CA SER A 657 40.19 11.09 14.48
C SER A 657 40.19 10.66 15.99
N PRO A 658 41.26 10.71 16.86
CA PRO A 658 42.62 11.36 16.80
C PRO A 658 43.78 10.43 17.36
N GLU A 659 45.04 10.74 17.78
CA GLU A 659 46.12 11.80 17.69
C GLU A 659 47.47 11.25 18.34
N PRO A 660 48.70 11.81 18.11
CA PRO A 660 50.01 11.22 18.51
C PRO A 660 50.84 11.94 19.65
N THR A 661 52.10 11.51 19.88
CA THR A 661 53.05 11.81 21.01
C THR A 661 53.72 13.20 21.04
N LYS A 662 53.95 13.80 22.23
CA LYS A 662 54.15 15.27 22.40
C LYS A 662 55.01 15.75 23.63
N PHE A 663 55.61 16.95 23.55
CA PHE A 663 56.25 17.79 24.61
C PHE A 663 55.30 18.89 25.12
N THR A 664 55.52 19.46 26.32
CA THR A 664 54.56 20.39 26.97
C THR A 664 54.96 21.87 26.93
N ILE A 665 54.09 22.72 26.42
CA ILE A 665 54.16 24.19 26.54
C ILE A 665 53.20 24.64 27.62
N THR A 666 53.67 25.42 28.59
CA THR A 666 52.83 25.99 29.66
C THR A 666 52.51 27.45 29.37
N PHE A 667 51.33 27.91 29.77
CA PHE A 667 50.86 29.26 29.50
C PHE A 667 50.48 29.99 30.78
N ASN A 668 51.14 31.12 31.04
CA ASN A 668 50.74 32.07 32.05
C ASN A 668 49.86 33.16 31.40
N SER A 669 48.56 33.09 31.67
CA SER A 669 47.55 33.97 31.10
C SER A 669 47.58 35.41 31.63
N ASN A 670 48.46 35.75 32.59
CA ASN A 670 48.55 37.08 33.22
C ASN A 670 47.16 37.67 33.53
N GLU A 671 46.45 37.00 34.45
CA GLU A 671 45.07 37.28 34.89
C GLU A 671 43.95 37.08 33.84
N GLY A 672 44.24 36.53 32.66
CA GLY A 672 43.21 35.98 31.76
C GLY A 672 42.79 34.55 32.11
N SER A 673 41.83 34.01 31.36
CA SER A 673 41.37 32.62 31.43
C SER A 673 42.55 31.65 31.40
N ALA A 674 42.51 30.62 32.25
CA ALA A 674 43.53 29.58 32.25
C ALA A 674 43.62 28.91 30.86
N VAL A 675 44.81 28.93 30.26
CA VAL A 675 45.09 28.25 28.99
C VAL A 675 45.74 26.92 29.33
N ALA A 676 45.10 25.82 28.94
CA ALA A 676 45.64 24.49 29.16
C ALA A 676 47.01 24.35 28.47
N SER A 677 47.98 23.78 29.17
CA SER A 677 49.31 23.52 28.62
C SER A 677 49.20 22.60 27.40
N ILE A 678 49.49 23.12 26.19
CA ILE A 678 49.38 22.32 24.97
C ILE A 678 50.56 21.37 24.85
N THR A 679 50.29 20.21 24.27
CA THR A 679 51.30 19.19 24.04
C THR A 679 51.57 19.08 22.53
N VAL A 680 52.83 19.28 22.12
CA VAL A 680 53.28 19.43 20.71
C VAL A 680 54.35 18.37 20.36
N THR A 681 54.21 17.68 19.22
CA THR A 681 55.17 16.64 18.78
C THR A 681 56.59 17.19 18.61
N SER A 682 57.59 16.45 19.12
CA SER A 682 59.00 16.86 19.14
C SER A 682 59.50 17.33 17.77
N GLY A 683 60.02 18.57 17.72
CA GLY A 683 60.55 19.19 16.50
C GLY A 683 59.52 19.92 15.63
N ASN A 684 58.22 19.71 15.86
CA ASN A 684 57.17 20.50 15.19
C ASN A 684 57.08 21.91 15.78
N LYS A 685 56.47 22.82 15.02
CA LYS A 685 55.98 24.09 15.55
C LYS A 685 54.79 23.83 16.47
N ALA A 686 54.58 24.73 17.42
CA ALA A 686 53.36 24.74 18.21
C ALA A 686 52.20 25.32 17.40
N THR A 687 51.03 24.68 17.41
CA THR A 687 49.80 25.38 17.08
C THR A 687 49.58 26.45 18.13
N LYS A 688 49.35 27.70 17.73
CA LYS A 688 48.97 28.78 18.65
C LYS A 688 47.72 28.33 19.42
N PRO A 689 47.70 28.36 20.77
CA PRO A 689 46.49 28.03 21.51
C PRO A 689 45.41 29.05 21.17
N THR A 690 44.14 28.73 21.46
CA THR A 690 43.09 29.76 21.50
C THR A 690 43.57 30.90 22.38
N ASP A 691 43.52 32.12 21.85
CA ASP A 691 43.96 33.29 22.60
C ASP A 691 43.15 33.39 23.90
N PRO A 692 43.80 33.59 25.05
CA PRO A 692 43.10 33.64 26.32
C PRO A 692 42.07 34.76 26.30
N THR A 693 41.00 34.58 27.06
CA THR A 693 39.98 35.60 27.26
C THR A 693 40.16 36.24 28.63
N ARG A 694 40.25 37.57 28.69
CA ARG A 694 40.21 38.33 29.94
C ARG A 694 39.06 39.32 29.81
N ALA A 695 38.15 39.35 30.77
CA ALA A 695 36.93 40.14 30.65
C ALA A 695 37.25 41.62 30.37
N ASN A 696 36.70 42.16 29.28
CA ASN A 696 36.96 43.51 28.76
C ASN A 696 38.37 43.76 28.17
N TYR A 697 39.13 42.72 27.81
CA TYR A 697 40.41 42.86 27.09
C TYR A 697 40.51 41.90 25.89
N VAL A 698 41.04 42.40 24.78
CA VAL A 698 41.62 41.61 23.69
C VAL A 698 43.07 41.25 24.03
N PHE A 699 43.42 40.02 23.67
CA PHE A 699 44.78 39.49 23.75
C PHE A 699 45.68 40.06 22.65
N VAL A 700 46.90 40.46 23.01
CA VAL A 700 47.85 41.16 22.13
C VAL A 700 48.95 40.23 21.60
N GLY A 701 49.27 39.16 22.34
CA GLY A 701 50.32 38.20 21.94
C GLY A 701 50.92 37.43 23.11
N TRP A 702 51.57 36.31 22.79
CA TRP A 702 52.37 35.50 23.71
C TRP A 702 53.82 35.98 23.70
N TYR A 703 54.43 36.01 24.88
CA TYR A 703 55.80 36.48 25.12
C TYR A 703 56.62 35.42 25.87
N LYS A 704 57.95 35.45 25.75
CA LYS A 704 58.84 34.41 26.32
C LYS A 704 59.19 34.66 27.78
N GLU A 705 58.99 35.89 28.23
CA GLU A 705 59.35 36.42 29.53
C GLU A 705 58.21 37.24 30.17
N THR A 706 58.26 37.39 31.49
CA THR A 706 57.31 38.14 32.33
C THR A 706 57.19 39.62 31.96
N GLU A 707 58.24 40.19 31.38
CA GLU A 707 58.43 41.58 31.01
C GLU A 707 57.68 41.96 29.71
N LEU A 708 57.14 40.97 28.98
CA LEU A 708 56.31 41.15 27.77
C LEU A 708 57.00 41.97 26.66
N THR A 709 58.32 41.79 26.52
CA THR A 709 59.19 42.44 25.52
C THR A 709 59.40 41.60 24.26
N THR A 710 59.72 40.29 24.39
CA THR A 710 60.03 39.39 23.27
C THR A 710 58.84 38.49 22.93
N ALA A 711 58.16 38.75 21.82
CA ALA A 711 57.05 37.91 21.37
C ALA A 711 57.53 36.51 20.96
N PHE A 712 56.72 35.48 21.22
CA PHE A 712 56.92 34.12 20.72
C PHE A 712 56.13 33.91 19.42
N ASN A 713 56.81 33.43 18.37
CA ASN A 713 56.21 33.28 17.06
C ASN A 713 56.00 31.81 16.68
N PHE A 714 54.75 31.35 16.83
CA PHE A 714 54.26 30.01 16.49
C PHE A 714 54.49 29.63 15.02
N ASP A 715 54.52 30.61 14.09
CA ASP A 715 54.74 30.34 12.66
C ASP A 715 56.20 30.09 12.31
N THR A 716 57.15 30.41 13.21
CA THR A 716 58.60 30.28 12.94
C THR A 716 59.35 29.39 13.94
N GLU A 717 58.88 29.23 15.18
CA GLU A 717 59.64 28.57 16.25
C GLU A 717 59.19 27.11 16.47
N THR A 718 60.16 26.21 16.60
CA THR A 718 59.93 24.76 16.80
C THR A 718 60.19 24.34 18.24
N ILE A 719 59.46 23.31 18.68
CA ILE A 719 59.43 22.86 20.07
C ILE A 719 60.37 21.67 20.26
N THR A 720 61.51 21.91 20.90
CA THR A 720 62.54 20.92 21.21
C THR A 720 62.69 20.63 22.70
N ALA A 721 62.02 21.40 23.56
CA ALA A 721 61.95 21.23 25.01
C ALA A 721 60.66 21.86 25.55
N ASN A 722 60.35 21.63 26.83
CA ASN A 722 59.24 22.31 27.51
C ASN A 722 59.57 23.82 27.70
N ILE A 723 58.58 24.69 27.47
CA ILE A 723 58.72 26.16 27.56
C ILE A 723 57.47 26.77 28.23
N THR A 724 57.60 27.96 28.83
CA THR A 724 56.47 28.73 29.40
C THR A 724 56.33 30.07 28.68
N LEU A 725 55.10 30.47 28.34
CA LEU A 725 54.79 31.71 27.61
C LEU A 725 53.79 32.59 28.38
N TYR A 726 53.90 33.91 28.24
CA TYR A 726 53.19 34.94 29.03
C TYR A 726 52.28 35.82 28.17
N ALA A 727 51.11 36.19 28.69
CA ALA A 727 50.06 36.92 27.95
C ALA A 727 50.13 38.45 28.06
N LYS A 728 49.67 39.16 27.01
CA LYS A 728 49.57 40.63 26.94
C LYS A 728 48.16 41.07 26.50
N TRP A 729 47.70 42.25 26.95
CA TRP A 729 46.27 42.63 26.95
C TRP A 729 46.01 44.11 26.55
N ALA A 730 44.86 44.40 25.93
CA ALA A 730 44.37 45.75 25.61
C ALA A 730 42.82 45.84 25.69
N ILE A 731 42.25 46.98 26.14
CA ILE A 731 40.82 47.09 26.53
C ILE A 731 39.85 47.10 25.34
N THR A 732 38.73 46.37 25.46
CA THR A 732 37.63 46.31 24.48
C THR A 732 36.25 46.59 25.09
N TYR A 733 35.32 47.00 24.21
CA TYR A 733 33.89 47.15 24.46
C TYR A 733 33.07 46.36 23.44
N THR A 734 31.84 46.00 23.79
CA THR A 734 30.93 45.24 22.93
C THR A 734 29.89 46.15 22.28
N VAL A 735 29.73 46.01 20.96
CA VAL A 735 28.58 46.51 20.19
C VAL A 735 27.64 45.34 19.94
N THR A 736 26.47 45.38 20.58
CA THR A 736 25.42 44.37 20.42
C THR A 736 24.38 44.83 19.41
N PHE A 737 23.92 43.93 18.55
CA PHE A 737 22.93 44.23 17.52
C PHE A 737 21.60 43.54 17.83
N ASN A 738 20.57 44.32 18.16
CA ASN A 738 19.20 43.83 18.24
C ASN A 738 18.51 44.02 16.87
N SER A 739 18.31 42.91 16.15
CA SER A 739 17.69 42.91 14.82
C SER A 739 16.19 43.21 14.83
N ASN A 740 15.54 43.41 15.99
CA ASN A 740 14.11 43.65 16.13
C ASN A 740 13.28 42.66 15.28
N GLU A 741 13.51 41.37 15.57
CA GLU A 741 12.91 40.19 14.89
C GLU A 741 13.35 39.99 13.42
N GLY A 742 14.36 40.72 12.93
CA GLY A 742 15.07 40.38 11.69
C GLY A 742 16.12 39.29 11.90
N SER A 743 16.78 38.88 10.81
CA SER A 743 17.90 37.94 10.82
C SER A 743 18.94 38.27 11.88
N ALA A 744 19.44 37.27 12.60
CA ALA A 744 20.42 37.46 13.67
C ALA A 744 21.70 38.13 13.16
N VAL A 745 22.22 39.08 13.95
CA VAL A 745 23.47 39.79 13.67
C VAL A 745 24.42 39.59 14.84
N ALA A 746 25.61 39.05 14.58
CA ALA A 746 26.59 38.77 15.62
C ALA A 746 27.08 40.08 16.29
N SER A 747 27.12 40.10 17.62
CA SER A 747 27.74 41.20 18.37
C SER A 747 29.25 41.26 18.09
N ILE A 748 29.81 42.47 18.01
CA ILE A 748 31.24 42.67 17.71
C ILE A 748 31.96 43.35 18.89
N THR A 749 33.20 42.96 19.15
CA THR A 749 34.07 43.61 20.14
C THR A 749 35.01 44.60 19.46
N VAL A 750 35.08 45.82 19.99
CA VAL A 750 35.84 46.95 19.44
C VAL A 750 36.81 47.47 20.50
N THR A 751 38.08 47.67 20.15
CA THR A 751 39.08 48.27 21.04
C THR A 751 38.69 49.70 21.41
N SER A 752 38.83 50.07 22.69
CA SER A 752 38.43 51.38 23.22
C SER A 752 38.98 52.54 22.37
N GLY A 753 38.09 53.35 21.78
CA GLY A 753 38.42 54.49 20.94
C GLY A 753 38.38 54.23 19.42
N ASN A 754 38.27 52.97 18.98
CA ASN A 754 38.11 52.65 17.56
C ASN A 754 36.63 52.75 17.11
N LYS A 755 36.40 52.88 15.80
CA LYS A 755 35.06 52.80 15.21
C LYS A 755 34.59 51.34 15.10
N ALA A 756 33.28 51.13 15.15
CA ALA A 756 32.67 49.84 14.82
C ALA A 756 32.63 49.64 13.30
N THR A 757 32.87 48.42 12.82
CA THR A 757 32.55 48.05 11.44
C THR A 757 31.04 47.90 11.29
N LYS A 758 30.49 48.39 10.17
CA LYS A 758 29.07 48.15 9.84
C LYS A 758 28.88 46.66 9.53
N PRO A 759 27.93 45.95 10.18
CA PRO A 759 27.59 44.59 9.78
C PRO A 759 26.85 44.59 8.43
N THR A 760 26.72 43.41 7.82
CA THR A 760 25.74 43.19 6.74
C THR A 760 24.35 43.62 7.22
N ASP A 761 23.61 44.32 6.36
CA ASP A 761 22.25 44.76 6.71
C ASP A 761 21.35 43.52 6.92
N PRO A 762 20.63 43.42 8.05
CA PRO A 762 19.78 42.28 8.33
C PRO A 762 18.58 42.25 7.37
N THR A 763 17.94 41.09 7.25
CA THR A 763 16.71 40.90 6.48
C THR A 763 15.53 40.58 7.41
N LYS A 764 14.33 41.02 7.03
CA LYS A 764 13.07 40.66 7.70
C LYS A 764 11.97 40.59 6.65
N THR A 765 11.42 39.40 6.42
CA THR A 765 10.43 39.16 5.34
C THR A 765 9.23 40.10 5.48
N GLY A 766 8.87 40.80 4.40
CA GLY A 766 7.84 41.83 4.43
C GLY A 766 8.30 43.23 4.81
N TYR A 767 9.59 43.46 5.08
CA TYR A 767 10.12 44.76 5.52
C TYR A 767 11.41 45.17 4.78
N THR A 768 11.58 46.49 4.62
CA THR A 768 12.84 47.13 4.20
C THR A 768 13.62 47.58 5.43
N PHE A 769 14.92 47.35 5.45
CA PHE A 769 15.82 47.80 6.52
C PHE A 769 16.04 49.32 6.46
N GLY A 770 15.83 50.01 7.60
CA GLY A 770 15.88 51.46 7.74
C GLY A 770 17.08 52.00 8.53
N GLY A 771 18.09 51.16 8.79
CA GLY A 771 19.30 51.52 9.53
C GLY A 771 19.34 51.07 11.00
N TRP A 772 20.49 51.31 11.63
CA TRP A 772 20.77 51.02 13.04
C TRP A 772 20.60 52.29 13.90
N TYR A 773 19.95 52.14 15.06
CA TYR A 773 19.62 53.24 15.98
C TYR A 773 20.14 52.93 17.39
N LYS A 774 20.35 53.94 18.23
CA LYS A 774 21.04 53.80 19.54
C LYS A 774 20.11 53.39 20.68
N GLU A 775 18.80 53.43 20.45
CA GLU A 775 17.77 53.23 21.45
C GLU A 775 16.52 52.55 20.85
N THR A 776 15.67 51.99 21.72
CA THR A 776 14.45 51.24 21.37
C THR A 776 13.41 52.06 20.62
N GLU A 777 13.46 53.38 20.76
CA GLU A 777 12.51 54.35 20.20
C GLU A 777 12.83 54.70 18.73
N LEU A 778 13.98 54.25 18.21
CA LEU A 778 14.39 54.36 16.80
C LEU A 778 14.39 55.81 16.25
N THR A 779 14.86 56.76 17.07
CA THR A 779 14.95 58.20 16.76
C THR A 779 16.36 58.63 16.34
N THR A 780 17.41 58.12 17.00
CA THR A 780 18.81 58.51 16.77
C THR A 780 19.58 57.41 16.04
N ALA A 781 19.85 57.63 14.75
CA ALA A 781 20.66 56.69 13.96
C ALA A 781 22.14 56.66 14.43
N PHE A 782 22.78 55.49 14.35
CA PHE A 782 24.20 55.31 14.63
C PHE A 782 25.03 55.35 13.34
N ASN A 783 26.09 56.15 13.34
CA ASN A 783 26.96 56.32 12.16
C ASN A 783 28.35 55.70 12.35
N PHE A 784 28.51 54.48 11.80
CA PHE A 784 29.76 53.71 11.78
C PHE A 784 30.96 54.47 11.19
N GLU A 785 30.73 55.40 10.26
CA GLU A 785 31.80 56.19 9.63
C GLU A 785 32.31 57.34 10.51
N THR A 786 31.59 57.71 11.58
CA THR A 786 31.98 58.85 12.45
C THR A 786 32.13 58.50 13.93
N GLU A 787 31.47 57.45 14.42
CA GLU A 787 31.35 57.19 15.86
C GLU A 787 32.34 56.15 16.39
N THR A 788 33.03 56.50 17.47
CA THR A 788 34.03 55.66 18.15
C THR A 788 33.46 55.02 19.41
N ILE A 789 33.69 53.72 19.58
CA ILE A 789 33.18 52.94 20.71
C ILE A 789 34.06 53.19 21.95
N THR A 790 33.44 53.79 22.97
CA THR A 790 34.09 54.18 24.25
C THR A 790 33.38 53.61 25.49
N ALA A 791 32.30 52.85 25.27
CA ALA A 791 31.59 52.03 26.24
C ALA A 791 30.83 50.92 25.49
N ASN A 792 30.26 49.94 26.20
CA ASN A 792 29.34 48.97 25.59
C ASN A 792 28.08 49.67 25.09
N ILE A 793 27.56 49.28 23.91
CA ILE A 793 26.36 49.87 23.29
C ILE A 793 25.52 48.78 22.62
N THR A 794 24.19 48.94 22.64
CA THR A 794 23.28 48.12 21.83
C THR A 794 22.67 48.98 20.73
N LEU A 795 22.64 48.43 19.52
CA LEU A 795 22.08 49.08 18.33
C LEU A 795 20.84 48.31 17.85
N TYR A 796 19.78 49.04 17.52
CA TYR A 796 18.45 48.51 17.21
C TYR A 796 18.11 48.71 15.74
N ALA A 797 17.63 47.66 15.08
CA ALA A 797 17.25 47.69 13.67
C ALA A 797 15.90 48.38 13.45
N LYS A 798 15.83 49.30 12.49
CA LYS A 798 14.57 49.91 12.05
C LYS A 798 14.01 49.21 10.83
N TRP A 799 12.69 49.00 10.80
CA TRP A 799 11.98 48.28 9.74
C TRP A 799 10.84 49.12 9.18
N THR A 800 10.68 49.14 7.86
CA THR A 800 9.53 49.74 7.16
C THR A 800 8.79 48.66 6.39
N VAL A 801 7.48 48.52 6.56
CA VAL A 801 6.66 47.51 5.85
C VAL A 801 6.77 47.71 4.33
N ILE A 802 6.94 46.63 3.58
CA ILE A 802 6.84 46.61 2.12
C ILE A 802 5.36 46.46 1.75
N PRO A 803 4.72 47.48 1.17
CA PRO A 803 3.28 47.44 0.91
C PRO A 803 2.92 46.49 -0.23
N VAL A 804 1.87 45.70 -0.04
CA VAL A 804 1.24 44.87 -1.07
C VAL A 804 0.65 45.77 -2.16
N THR A 805 1.02 45.49 -3.41
CA THR A 805 0.55 46.24 -4.58
C THR A 805 -0.71 45.61 -5.17
N SER A 806 -0.78 44.27 -5.20
CA SER A 806 -1.94 43.50 -5.67
C SER A 806 -2.05 42.13 -5.01
N ILE A 807 -3.29 41.64 -4.91
CA ILE A 807 -3.62 40.24 -4.58
C ILE A 807 -4.36 39.66 -5.79
N THR A 808 -4.05 38.43 -6.16
CA THR A 808 -4.75 37.65 -7.19
C THR A 808 -5.17 36.30 -6.61
N LEU A 809 -6.37 35.82 -6.92
CA LEU A 809 -6.84 34.48 -6.54
C LEU A 809 -6.68 33.51 -7.71
N ASP A 810 -6.45 32.23 -7.42
CA ASP A 810 -6.45 31.16 -8.44
C ASP A 810 -7.85 30.89 -9.03
N LYS A 811 -8.92 31.35 -8.36
CA LYS A 811 -10.30 31.27 -8.81
C LYS A 811 -11.04 32.58 -8.55
N THR A 812 -11.77 33.08 -9.55
CA THR A 812 -12.67 34.25 -9.44
C THR A 812 -14.15 33.87 -9.35
N THR A 813 -14.51 32.67 -9.81
CA THR A 813 -15.83 32.04 -9.66
C THR A 813 -15.67 30.56 -9.23
N LEU A 814 -16.61 30.04 -8.44
CA LEU A 814 -16.65 28.62 -8.04
C LEU A 814 -18.10 28.18 -7.80
N THR A 815 -18.56 27.12 -8.48
CA THR A 815 -19.72 26.34 -8.02
C THR A 815 -19.22 25.15 -7.21
N THR A 816 -19.93 24.77 -6.15
CA THR A 816 -19.58 23.58 -5.36
C THR A 816 -20.80 22.85 -4.79
N LEU A 817 -20.54 21.68 -4.22
CA LEU A 817 -21.48 20.79 -3.56
C LEU A 817 -21.39 20.97 -2.04
N LEU A 818 -22.48 20.68 -1.32
CA LEU A 818 -22.44 20.56 0.14
C LEU A 818 -21.51 19.40 0.55
N GLY A 819 -20.75 19.58 1.63
CA GLY A 819 -19.69 18.64 2.04
C GLY A 819 -18.38 18.75 1.24
N LYS A 820 -18.36 19.33 0.03
CA LYS A 820 -17.13 19.47 -0.77
C LYS A 820 -16.38 20.75 -0.44
N THR A 821 -15.41 20.66 0.46
CA THR A 821 -14.45 21.75 0.76
C THR A 821 -13.61 22.09 -0.47
N THR A 822 -13.09 23.32 -0.54
CA THR A 822 -12.16 23.73 -1.63
C THR A 822 -11.11 24.70 -1.11
N GLN A 823 -9.85 24.40 -1.37
CA GLN A 823 -8.75 25.32 -1.10
C GLN A 823 -8.72 26.44 -2.15
N LEU A 824 -8.60 27.67 -1.66
CA LEU A 824 -8.38 28.88 -2.46
C LEU A 824 -6.95 29.37 -2.24
N VAL A 825 -6.27 29.78 -3.31
CA VAL A 825 -4.85 30.19 -3.27
C VAL A 825 -4.76 31.66 -3.67
N ALA A 826 -4.01 32.44 -2.90
CA ALA A 826 -3.82 33.87 -3.12
C ALA A 826 -2.34 34.20 -3.42
N THR A 827 -2.08 34.73 -4.61
CA THR A 827 -0.78 35.29 -4.99
C THR A 827 -0.73 36.76 -4.57
N ILE A 828 0.34 37.14 -3.86
CA ILE A 828 0.49 38.47 -3.25
C ILE A 828 1.78 39.10 -3.79
N LEU A 829 1.66 40.24 -4.48
CA LEU A 829 2.80 40.98 -5.03
C LEU A 829 3.09 42.27 -4.23
N PRO A 830 4.36 42.70 -4.12
CA PRO A 830 5.57 42.02 -4.61
C PRO A 830 5.92 40.76 -3.78
N ASP A 831 6.76 39.88 -4.32
CA ASP A 831 7.08 38.58 -3.72
C ASP A 831 7.73 38.69 -2.32
N ASN A 832 8.41 39.79 -2.02
CA ASN A 832 9.01 40.07 -0.71
C ASN A 832 8.09 40.80 0.30
N ALA A 833 6.86 41.18 -0.07
CA ALA A 833 5.87 41.73 0.85
C ALA A 833 5.29 40.67 1.81
N LEU A 834 4.67 41.11 2.91
CA LEU A 834 4.01 40.24 3.89
C LEU A 834 2.96 39.34 3.21
N LYS A 835 2.96 38.05 3.53
CA LYS A 835 2.04 37.05 2.96
C LYS A 835 0.78 36.78 3.81
N THR A 836 0.60 37.55 4.88
CA THR A 836 -0.53 37.42 5.81
C THR A 836 -1.78 38.09 5.26
N LEU A 837 -2.87 37.32 5.16
CA LEU A 837 -4.18 37.77 4.68
C LEU A 837 -5.25 37.59 5.75
N THR A 838 -6.25 38.46 5.74
CA THR A 838 -7.54 38.21 6.39
C THR A 838 -8.54 37.70 5.35
N TRP A 839 -9.14 36.55 5.62
CA TRP A 839 -10.20 35.97 4.79
C TRP A 839 -11.57 36.23 5.40
N THR A 840 -12.56 36.57 4.57
CA THR A 840 -13.95 36.78 4.99
C THR A 840 -14.92 36.16 3.99
N SER A 841 -16.10 35.75 4.49
CA SER A 841 -17.25 35.34 3.67
C SER A 841 -18.39 36.34 3.90
N SER A 842 -19.04 36.78 2.82
CA SER A 842 -20.22 37.66 2.92
C SER A 842 -21.46 36.96 3.49
N SER A 843 -21.45 35.63 3.59
CA SER A 843 -22.50 34.84 4.23
C SER A 843 -21.90 33.56 4.82
N THR A 844 -21.55 33.61 6.11
CA THR A 844 -21.07 32.45 6.88
C THR A 844 -22.13 31.37 7.08
N ALA A 845 -23.41 31.67 6.80
CA ALA A 845 -24.47 30.67 6.75
C ALA A 845 -24.45 29.82 5.47
N VAL A 846 -23.99 30.39 4.34
CA VAL A 846 -23.83 29.68 3.05
C VAL A 846 -22.50 28.94 3.02
N ALA A 847 -21.39 29.61 3.38
CA ALA A 847 -20.07 28.99 3.49
C ALA A 847 -19.15 29.78 4.42
N THR A 848 -18.35 29.07 5.20
CA THR A 848 -17.22 29.63 5.97
C THR A 848 -15.91 29.51 5.19
N ILE A 849 -14.91 30.28 5.61
CA ILE A 849 -13.53 30.17 5.12
C ILE A 849 -12.55 30.24 6.29
N SER A 850 -11.51 29.42 6.26
CA SER A 850 -10.45 29.42 7.27
C SER A 850 -9.40 30.53 7.01
N ASN A 851 -8.59 30.85 8.01
CA ASN A 851 -7.45 31.76 7.85
C ASN A 851 -6.42 31.27 6.81
N ALA A 852 -6.44 30.00 6.43
CA ALA A 852 -5.60 29.42 5.40
C ALA A 852 -6.24 29.44 3.99
N GLY A 853 -7.47 29.95 3.83
CA GLY A 853 -8.17 30.00 2.54
C GLY A 853 -9.00 28.76 2.19
N LEU A 854 -9.23 27.85 3.14
CA LEU A 854 -10.06 26.66 2.91
C LEU A 854 -11.55 27.02 3.06
N ILE A 855 -12.32 26.89 1.97
CA ILE A 855 -13.77 27.11 1.93
C ILE A 855 -14.51 25.85 2.38
N THR A 856 -15.47 26.01 3.30
CA THR A 856 -16.38 24.95 3.76
C THR A 856 -17.84 25.36 3.48
N PRO A 857 -18.52 24.71 2.51
CA PRO A 857 -19.95 24.93 2.24
C PRO A 857 -20.83 24.44 3.39
N ILE A 858 -21.90 25.20 3.71
CA ILE A 858 -22.81 24.94 4.84
C ILE A 858 -24.27 24.87 4.38
N SER A 859 -24.71 25.77 3.49
CA SER A 859 -26.06 25.72 2.89
C SER A 859 -26.00 26.07 1.41
N ALA A 860 -26.99 25.60 0.65
CA ALA A 860 -27.20 26.10 -0.71
C ALA A 860 -27.42 27.62 -0.72
N GLY A 861 -26.93 28.31 -1.74
CA GLY A 861 -26.97 29.77 -1.85
C GLY A 861 -25.71 30.36 -2.50
N THR A 862 -25.53 31.67 -2.36
CA THR A 862 -24.37 32.40 -2.91
C THR A 862 -23.65 33.21 -1.84
N ALA A 863 -22.33 33.30 -1.93
CA ALA A 863 -21.50 34.13 -1.06
C ALA A 863 -20.33 34.76 -1.85
N THR A 864 -19.78 35.86 -1.34
CA THR A 864 -18.52 36.43 -1.83
C THR A 864 -17.44 36.16 -0.80
N ILE A 865 -16.40 35.46 -1.22
CA ILE A 865 -15.19 35.21 -0.43
C ILE A 865 -14.19 36.33 -0.74
N THR A 866 -13.62 36.97 0.27
CA THR A 866 -12.67 38.09 0.10
C THR A 866 -11.38 37.84 0.86
N ALA A 867 -10.24 37.89 0.17
CA ALA A 867 -8.91 38.06 0.74
C ALA A 867 -8.60 39.55 0.91
N THR A 868 -8.04 39.95 2.05
CA THR A 868 -7.58 41.33 2.32
C THR A 868 -6.15 41.33 2.88
N SER A 869 -5.30 42.25 2.44
CA SER A 869 -3.94 42.39 2.98
C SER A 869 -3.92 43.01 4.38
N THR A 870 -3.09 42.46 5.27
CA THR A 870 -3.00 42.86 6.69
C THR A 870 -1.91 43.91 6.98
N ASP A 871 -1.23 44.38 5.94
CA ASP A 871 -0.09 45.32 5.97
C ASP A 871 -0.50 46.81 5.99
N GLY A 872 -1.81 47.09 5.97
CA GLY A 872 -2.37 48.45 5.87
C GLY A 872 -2.52 48.98 4.44
N SER A 873 -2.13 48.23 3.41
CA SER A 873 -2.35 48.63 2.00
C SER A 873 -3.80 48.49 1.53
N ASN A 874 -4.63 47.76 2.29
CA ASN A 874 -6.05 47.49 2.03
C ASN A 874 -6.32 46.97 0.61
N LYS A 875 -5.43 46.12 0.08
CA LYS A 875 -5.65 45.40 -1.17
C LYS A 875 -6.58 44.24 -0.92
N THR A 876 -7.48 43.99 -1.87
CA THR A 876 -8.49 42.94 -1.79
C THR A 876 -8.57 42.15 -3.09
N ALA A 877 -8.88 40.85 -2.98
CA ALA A 877 -9.30 40.03 -4.11
C ALA A 877 -10.50 39.17 -3.73
N THR A 878 -11.43 38.96 -4.68
CA THR A 878 -12.76 38.40 -4.41
C THR A 878 -13.09 37.22 -5.31
N LEU A 879 -13.64 36.16 -4.72
CA LEU A 879 -14.24 35.00 -5.38
C LEU A 879 -15.77 35.06 -5.22
N SER A 880 -16.50 34.85 -6.32
CA SER A 880 -17.95 34.59 -6.27
C SER A 880 -18.22 33.10 -6.12
N LEU A 881 -18.82 32.70 -5.01
CA LEU A 881 -19.12 31.31 -4.64
C LEU A 881 -20.61 31.01 -4.80
N THR A 882 -20.94 29.90 -5.46
CA THR A 882 -22.29 29.32 -5.50
C THR A 882 -22.26 27.93 -4.89
N VAL A 883 -23.03 27.69 -3.83
CA VAL A 883 -23.25 26.37 -3.24
C VAL A 883 -24.56 25.82 -3.78
N SER A 884 -24.51 24.69 -4.47
CA SER A 884 -25.69 24.02 -5.02
C SER A 884 -26.44 23.19 -3.95
N ASN A 885 -27.73 22.89 -4.20
CA ASN A 885 -28.54 22.02 -3.33
C ASN A 885 -28.26 20.52 -3.55
N HIS A 886 -27.00 20.17 -3.74
CA HIS A 886 -26.53 18.80 -3.97
C HIS A 886 -25.39 18.46 -3.00
N PHE A 887 -25.41 17.26 -2.45
CA PHE A 887 -24.40 16.79 -1.49
C PHE A 887 -23.31 15.96 -2.16
N TYR A 888 -22.05 16.20 -1.80
CA TYR A 888 -20.91 15.39 -2.21
C TYR A 888 -20.68 14.26 -1.20
N ILE A 889 -21.11 13.07 -1.59
CA ILE A 889 -20.74 11.82 -0.91
C ILE A 889 -19.21 11.67 -0.96
N PRO A 890 -18.50 11.45 0.15
CA PRO A 890 -17.05 11.25 0.12
C PRO A 890 -16.65 9.87 -0.41
N ASP A 891 -17.36 8.83 0.01
CA ASP A 891 -17.09 7.43 -0.30
C ASP A 891 -17.52 7.05 -1.73
N ASP A 892 -16.57 6.61 -2.56
CA ASP A 892 -16.84 6.25 -3.96
C ASP A 892 -17.61 4.93 -4.11
N ASN A 893 -17.45 3.98 -3.18
CA ASN A 893 -18.18 2.72 -3.20
C ASN A 893 -19.67 2.95 -2.88
N PHE A 894 -19.97 3.77 -1.87
CA PHE A 894 -21.34 4.18 -1.57
C PHE A 894 -21.94 5.02 -2.70
N ARG A 895 -21.19 5.99 -3.25
CA ARG A 895 -21.60 6.80 -4.41
C ARG A 895 -21.99 5.92 -5.60
N ASN A 896 -21.18 4.92 -5.93
CA ASN A 896 -21.41 4.04 -7.07
C ASN A 896 -22.55 3.05 -6.80
N LYS A 897 -22.60 2.42 -5.61
CA LYS A 897 -23.71 1.55 -5.21
C LYS A 897 -25.06 2.29 -5.27
N LEU A 898 -25.12 3.56 -4.85
CA LEU A 898 -26.30 4.39 -5.03
C LEU A 898 -26.65 4.65 -6.50
N LYS A 899 -25.67 4.82 -7.41
CA LYS A 899 -25.92 4.94 -8.86
C LYS A 899 -26.49 3.65 -9.45
N ASP A 900 -26.03 2.48 -9.00
CA ASP A 900 -26.50 1.17 -9.46
C ASP A 900 -27.94 0.90 -9.00
N ILE A 901 -28.26 1.22 -7.74
CA ILE A 901 -29.64 1.23 -7.22
C ILE A 901 -30.49 2.22 -8.04
N ASN A 902 -29.95 3.39 -8.33
CA ASN A 902 -30.67 4.45 -9.02
C ASN A 902 -31.00 4.10 -10.49
N THR A 903 -30.10 3.44 -11.21
CA THR A 903 -30.38 2.91 -12.56
C THR A 903 -31.41 1.76 -12.52
N THR A 904 -31.27 0.85 -11.55
CA THR A 904 -32.20 -0.27 -11.34
C THR A 904 -33.64 0.21 -11.05
N ASN A 905 -33.79 1.16 -10.14
CA ASN A 905 -35.08 1.69 -9.70
C ASN A 905 -35.64 2.83 -10.57
N LYS A 906 -34.87 3.30 -11.58
CA LYS A 906 -35.19 4.47 -12.43
C LYS A 906 -35.47 5.77 -11.65
N THR A 907 -34.88 5.91 -10.46
CA THR A 907 -34.78 7.19 -9.78
C THR A 907 -33.71 8.06 -10.46
N PHE A 908 -33.61 9.34 -10.09
CA PHE A 908 -32.61 10.26 -10.65
C PHE A 908 -31.97 11.14 -9.56
N TRP A 909 -31.46 10.50 -8.51
CA TRP A 909 -30.88 11.15 -7.33
C TRP A 909 -29.58 11.91 -7.59
N PHE A 910 -28.91 11.73 -8.73
CA PHE A 910 -27.65 12.42 -9.02
C PHE A 910 -27.82 13.49 -10.10
N SER A 911 -27.05 14.58 -9.99
CA SER A 911 -26.76 15.48 -11.10
C SER A 911 -25.28 15.92 -11.06
N THR A 912 -24.72 16.22 -12.22
CA THR A 912 -23.32 16.65 -12.35
C THR A 912 -23.25 18.18 -12.33
N ILE A 913 -22.60 18.74 -11.30
CA ILE A 913 -22.39 20.19 -11.12
C ILE A 913 -20.88 20.46 -11.24
N ASP A 914 -20.47 21.34 -12.15
CA ASP A 914 -19.07 21.67 -12.47
C ASP A 914 -18.14 20.43 -12.56
N GLY A 915 -18.63 19.38 -13.24
CA GLY A 915 -17.92 18.11 -13.44
C GLY A 915 -17.94 17.14 -12.25
N VAL A 916 -18.72 17.42 -11.19
CA VAL A 916 -18.81 16.60 -9.97
C VAL A 916 -20.23 16.08 -9.78
N ASP A 917 -20.39 14.75 -9.66
CA ASP A 917 -21.69 14.16 -9.34
C ASP A 917 -22.07 14.41 -7.88
N GLY A 918 -23.19 15.12 -7.67
CA GLY A 918 -23.77 15.40 -6.37
C GLY A 918 -25.15 14.76 -6.20
N LEU A 919 -25.44 14.33 -4.98
CA LEU A 919 -26.74 13.80 -4.55
C LEU A 919 -27.76 14.93 -4.42
N ASP A 920 -28.82 14.90 -5.21
CA ASP A 920 -29.97 15.82 -5.15
C ASP A 920 -30.76 15.58 -3.87
N ILE A 921 -30.52 16.46 -2.89
CA ILE A 921 -31.09 16.39 -1.54
C ILE A 921 -32.62 16.35 -1.58
N SER A 922 -33.22 17.07 -2.53
CA SER A 922 -34.66 17.14 -2.74
C SER A 922 -35.24 15.77 -3.06
N LYS A 923 -34.63 15.05 -4.00
CA LYS A 923 -35.08 13.71 -4.43
C LYS A 923 -34.70 12.62 -3.43
N ALA A 924 -33.56 12.73 -2.75
CA ALA A 924 -33.19 11.82 -1.66
C ALA A 924 -34.21 11.89 -0.51
N ASN A 925 -34.66 13.10 -0.16
CA ASN A 925 -35.71 13.31 0.84
C ASN A 925 -37.06 12.69 0.45
N GLU A 926 -37.38 12.62 -0.85
CA GLU A 926 -38.61 11.99 -1.35
C GLU A 926 -38.57 10.45 -1.40
N PHE A 927 -37.38 9.83 -1.31
CA PHE A 927 -37.28 8.37 -1.39
C PHE A 927 -37.82 7.65 -0.15
N THR A 928 -38.63 6.61 -0.40
CA THR A 928 -39.25 5.73 0.60
C THR A 928 -39.08 4.27 0.14
N GLY A 929 -38.95 3.34 1.08
CA GLY A 929 -38.73 1.92 0.80
C GLY A 929 -37.36 1.42 1.28
N THR A 930 -36.79 0.49 0.50
CA THR A 930 -35.53 -0.22 0.84
C THR A 930 -34.33 0.35 0.09
N LEU A 931 -33.25 0.58 0.82
CA LEU A 931 -31.91 0.82 0.28
C LEU A 931 -31.00 -0.34 0.70
N ASP A 932 -30.46 -1.06 -0.29
CA ASP A 932 -29.51 -2.17 -0.07
C ASP A 932 -28.12 -1.75 -0.59
N VAL A 933 -27.20 -1.55 0.35
CA VAL A 933 -25.78 -1.23 0.10
C VAL A 933 -24.87 -2.32 0.66
N ASN A 934 -25.35 -3.56 0.70
CA ASN A 934 -24.64 -4.71 1.26
C ASN A 934 -23.37 -5.09 0.47
N SER A 935 -22.39 -5.67 1.14
CA SER A 935 -21.20 -6.34 0.55
C SER A 935 -20.50 -5.49 -0.52
N SER A 936 -20.17 -4.25 -0.19
CA SER A 936 -19.69 -3.25 -1.15
C SER A 936 -18.40 -2.52 -0.73
N SER A 937 -17.72 -2.97 0.33
CA SER A 937 -16.51 -2.33 0.89
C SER A 937 -16.71 -0.82 1.15
N ILE A 938 -17.87 -0.46 1.71
CA ILE A 938 -18.20 0.93 2.06
C ILE A 938 -17.63 1.24 3.44
N ALA A 939 -16.87 2.32 3.57
CA ALA A 939 -16.31 2.79 4.84
C ALA A 939 -17.11 3.96 5.45
N ASN A 940 -17.86 4.71 4.63
CA ASN A 940 -18.60 5.90 5.09
C ASN A 940 -19.91 6.15 4.32
N LEU A 941 -21.05 6.14 5.03
CA LEU A 941 -22.39 6.40 4.48
C LEU A 941 -22.82 7.88 4.46
N SER A 942 -21.90 8.84 4.58
CA SER A 942 -22.21 10.28 4.50
C SER A 942 -22.99 10.61 3.22
N GLY A 943 -24.18 11.21 3.36
CA GLY A 943 -25.21 11.35 2.35
C GLY A 943 -26.49 10.56 2.68
N ILE A 944 -26.42 9.54 3.55
CA ILE A 944 -27.60 8.77 4.00
C ILE A 944 -28.60 9.64 4.79
N GLU A 945 -28.12 10.69 5.46
CA GLU A 945 -28.91 11.58 6.31
C GLU A 945 -29.98 12.37 5.55
N TYR A 946 -29.87 12.50 4.22
CA TYR A 946 -30.87 13.15 3.37
C TYR A 946 -32.04 12.23 3.01
N PHE A 947 -31.88 10.90 3.11
CA PHE A 947 -32.91 9.90 2.87
C PHE A 947 -33.87 9.77 4.08
N THR A 948 -34.45 10.88 4.50
CA THR A 948 -35.22 11.01 5.76
C THR A 948 -36.51 10.18 5.82
N LYS A 949 -37.05 9.76 4.66
CA LYS A 949 -38.24 8.89 4.53
C LYS A 949 -37.89 7.42 4.26
N LEU A 950 -36.61 7.03 4.35
CA LEU A 950 -36.18 5.64 4.19
C LEU A 950 -36.79 4.74 5.27
N THR A 951 -37.35 3.58 4.88
CA THR A 951 -38.01 2.64 5.80
C THR A 951 -37.17 1.40 6.09
N THR A 952 -36.31 1.00 5.16
CA THR A 952 -35.37 -0.13 5.33
C THR A 952 -33.98 0.27 4.84
N LEU A 953 -32.98 0.15 5.70
CA LEU A 953 -31.56 0.19 5.30
C LEU A 953 -30.94 -1.18 5.54
N SER A 954 -30.25 -1.70 4.53
CA SER A 954 -29.33 -2.83 4.66
C SER A 954 -27.93 -2.36 4.24
N CYS A 955 -26.97 -2.47 5.14
CA CYS A 955 -25.56 -2.12 4.94
C CYS A 955 -24.61 -3.21 5.49
N TYR A 956 -25.10 -4.46 5.48
CA TYR A 956 -24.42 -5.68 5.88
C TYR A 956 -23.08 -5.88 5.14
N SER A 957 -22.07 -6.42 5.82
CA SER A 957 -20.76 -6.79 5.21
C SER A 957 -20.06 -5.60 4.56
N ASN A 958 -19.69 -4.61 5.38
CA ASN A 958 -18.98 -3.41 4.94
C ASN A 958 -17.89 -3.03 5.98
N GLU A 959 -17.24 -1.89 5.78
CA GLU A 959 -16.08 -1.42 6.57
C GLU A 959 -16.47 -0.25 7.49
N LEU A 960 -17.74 -0.16 7.89
CA LEU A 960 -18.26 0.97 8.67
C LEU A 960 -17.72 0.92 10.10
N THR A 961 -16.96 1.94 10.47
CA THR A 961 -16.46 2.18 11.85
C THR A 961 -17.42 3.04 12.68
N SER A 962 -18.35 3.75 12.02
CA SER A 962 -19.41 4.55 12.65
C SER A 962 -20.65 4.64 11.76
N LEU A 963 -21.82 4.88 12.36
CA LEU A 963 -23.11 4.95 11.67
C LEU A 963 -24.05 5.95 12.37
N ASP A 964 -24.42 7.05 11.70
CA ASP A 964 -25.43 8.01 12.18
C ASP A 964 -26.73 7.85 11.39
N MET A 965 -27.76 7.31 12.05
CA MET A 965 -29.11 7.17 11.49
C MET A 965 -30.11 8.20 12.04
N SER A 966 -29.63 9.25 12.72
CA SER A 966 -30.45 10.20 13.51
C SER A 966 -31.46 11.01 12.69
N LYS A 967 -31.28 11.10 11.36
CA LYS A 967 -32.22 11.76 10.42
C LYS A 967 -33.20 10.79 9.78
N ASN A 968 -32.88 9.50 9.73
CA ASN A 968 -33.67 8.46 9.09
C ASN A 968 -34.74 7.91 10.06
N VAL A 969 -35.53 8.82 10.63
CA VAL A 969 -36.49 8.55 11.70
C VAL A 969 -37.66 7.65 11.27
N ALA A 970 -37.85 7.47 9.96
CA ALA A 970 -38.84 6.59 9.36
C ALA A 970 -38.42 5.10 9.27
N LEU A 971 -37.18 4.76 9.65
CA LEU A 971 -36.67 3.39 9.57
C LEU A 971 -37.47 2.41 10.45
N THR A 972 -38.03 1.39 9.81
CA THR A 972 -38.63 0.21 10.44
C THR A 972 -37.68 -1.00 10.45
N THR A 973 -36.69 -1.03 9.57
CA THR A 973 -35.67 -2.09 9.51
C THR A 973 -34.28 -1.48 9.30
N LEU A 974 -33.32 -1.89 10.13
CA LEU A 974 -31.91 -1.58 9.95
C LEU A 974 -31.10 -2.88 10.09
N ASP A 975 -30.30 -3.21 9.08
CA ASP A 975 -29.21 -4.18 9.20
C ASP A 975 -27.86 -3.50 8.93
N CYS A 976 -26.99 -3.52 9.92
CA CYS A 976 -25.60 -3.05 9.88
C CYS A 976 -24.64 -4.13 10.40
N SER A 977 -25.01 -5.40 10.27
CA SER A 977 -24.21 -6.55 10.69
C SER A 977 -22.93 -6.70 9.84
N PHE A 978 -21.91 -7.39 10.35
CA PHE A 978 -20.60 -7.59 9.70
C PHE A 978 -19.96 -6.26 9.29
N ASN A 979 -19.67 -5.45 10.31
CA ASN A 979 -19.04 -4.13 10.20
C ASN A 979 -18.05 -3.94 11.38
N GLN A 980 -17.50 -2.74 11.54
CA GLN A 980 -16.50 -2.40 12.56
C GLN A 980 -17.05 -1.40 13.59
N LEU A 981 -18.37 -1.41 13.84
CA LEU A 981 -19.04 -0.46 14.72
C LEU A 981 -18.67 -0.72 16.19
N THR A 982 -18.11 0.29 16.86
CA THR A 982 -17.82 0.28 18.31
C THR A 982 -18.98 0.84 19.14
N SER A 983 -19.88 1.60 18.52
CA SER A 983 -21.10 2.14 19.12
C SER A 983 -22.20 2.34 18.06
N LEU A 984 -23.46 2.38 18.51
CA LEU A 984 -24.64 2.53 17.64
C LEU A 984 -25.77 3.25 18.42
N ASP A 985 -26.18 4.44 17.95
CA ASP A 985 -27.34 5.17 18.49
C ASP A 985 -28.58 4.98 17.60
N VAL A 986 -29.56 4.22 18.09
CA VAL A 986 -30.88 4.01 17.45
C VAL A 986 -32.00 4.79 18.16
N SER A 987 -31.68 5.69 19.10
CA SER A 987 -32.65 6.41 19.95
C SER A 987 -33.62 7.33 19.21
N LYS A 988 -33.33 7.66 17.94
CA LYS A 988 -34.19 8.47 17.06
C LYS A 988 -35.08 7.61 16.15
N ASN A 989 -34.69 6.37 15.91
CA ASN A 989 -35.34 5.44 14.98
C ASN A 989 -36.44 4.66 15.72
N VAL A 990 -37.35 5.40 16.36
CA VAL A 990 -38.40 4.87 17.25
C VAL A 990 -39.41 3.94 16.55
N ALA A 991 -39.43 3.97 15.21
CA ALA A 991 -40.24 3.08 14.37
C ALA A 991 -39.57 1.71 14.10
N LEU A 992 -38.33 1.48 14.53
CA LEU A 992 -37.62 0.21 14.30
C LEU A 992 -38.39 -0.99 14.86
N ARG A 993 -38.53 -1.99 14.00
CA ARG A 993 -39.13 -3.30 14.23
C ARG A 993 -38.11 -4.43 14.13
N ILE A 994 -37.14 -4.28 13.22
CA ILE A 994 -36.04 -5.21 13.01
C ILE A 994 -34.73 -4.44 13.12
N LEU A 995 -33.83 -4.90 13.99
CA LEU A 995 -32.47 -4.39 14.12
C LEU A 995 -31.49 -5.56 14.07
N GLY A 996 -30.63 -5.58 13.05
CA GLY A 996 -29.46 -6.45 12.95
C GLY A 996 -28.17 -5.65 13.11
N CYS A 997 -27.33 -6.03 14.06
CA CYS A 997 -26.02 -5.41 14.32
C CYS A 997 -24.94 -6.46 14.68
N THR A 998 -25.13 -7.70 14.20
CA THR A 998 -24.29 -8.85 14.52
C THR A 998 -22.89 -8.72 13.93
N SER A 999 -21.87 -9.32 14.57
CA SER A 999 -20.48 -9.27 14.10
C SER A 999 -20.00 -7.82 13.96
N ASN A 1000 -19.91 -7.16 15.12
CA ASN A 1000 -19.43 -5.80 15.33
C ASN A 1000 -18.62 -5.74 16.64
N GLN A 1001 -18.24 -4.53 17.09
CA GLN A 1001 -17.42 -4.31 18.28
C GLN A 1001 -18.20 -3.58 19.40
N LEU A 1002 -19.54 -3.74 19.44
CA LEU A 1002 -20.40 -3.04 20.39
C LEU A 1002 -20.19 -3.56 21.82
N GLN A 1003 -19.86 -2.65 22.74
CA GLN A 1003 -19.77 -2.95 24.19
C GLN A 1003 -21.09 -2.70 24.93
N SER A 1004 -22.03 -1.97 24.30
CA SER A 1004 -23.36 -1.66 24.84
C SER A 1004 -24.32 -1.23 23.73
N LEU A 1005 -25.63 -1.48 23.91
CA LEU A 1005 -26.69 -1.06 22.99
C LEU A 1005 -27.92 -0.59 23.78
N ASP A 1006 -28.42 0.63 23.54
CA ASP A 1006 -29.68 1.15 24.12
C ASP A 1006 -30.83 1.00 23.11
N VAL A 1007 -31.69 0.00 23.33
CA VAL A 1007 -32.95 -0.20 22.57
C VAL A 1007 -34.20 0.32 23.29
N SER A 1008 -34.04 1.07 24.39
CA SER A 1008 -35.15 1.50 25.25
C SER A 1008 -36.15 2.48 24.60
N LYS A 1009 -35.81 3.03 23.43
CA LYS A 1009 -36.68 3.90 22.63
C LYS A 1009 -37.38 3.16 21.49
N ASN A 1010 -36.89 1.99 21.12
CA ASN A 1010 -37.33 1.19 19.98
C ASN A 1010 -38.41 0.19 20.44
N VAL A 1011 -39.46 0.72 21.06
CA VAL A 1011 -40.55 -0.04 21.70
C VAL A 1011 -41.39 -0.87 20.73
N ALA A 1012 -41.18 -0.70 19.42
CA ALA A 1012 -41.82 -1.46 18.35
C ALA A 1012 -40.98 -2.65 17.84
N LEU A 1013 -39.78 -2.90 18.41
CA LEU A 1013 -38.93 -4.03 18.03
C LEU A 1013 -39.68 -5.36 18.19
N THR A 1014 -39.74 -6.11 17.10
CA THR A 1014 -40.19 -7.51 17.03
C THR A 1014 -38.99 -8.46 16.91
N THR A 1015 -37.91 -8.01 16.28
CA THR A 1015 -36.69 -8.80 16.05
C THR A 1015 -35.45 -7.97 16.41
N LEU A 1016 -34.58 -8.52 17.25
CA LEU A 1016 -33.26 -7.96 17.56
C LEU A 1016 -32.20 -9.04 17.39
N ASP A 1017 -31.22 -8.78 16.54
CA ASP A 1017 -29.97 -9.52 16.49
C ASP A 1017 -28.79 -8.60 16.80
N CYS A 1018 -28.04 -8.99 17.83
CA CYS A 1018 -26.90 -8.28 18.41
C CYS A 1018 -25.80 -9.27 18.81
N SER A 1019 -25.75 -10.39 18.10
CA SER A 1019 -24.83 -11.50 18.36
C SER A 1019 -23.40 -11.16 17.91
N ILE A 1020 -22.39 -11.92 18.36
CA ILE A 1020 -20.97 -11.71 18.01
C ILE A 1020 -20.56 -10.25 18.25
N ASN A 1021 -20.59 -9.84 19.52
CA ASN A 1021 -20.28 -8.49 19.99
C ASN A 1021 -19.59 -8.58 21.37
N GLN A 1022 -19.36 -7.44 22.04
CA GLN A 1022 -18.58 -7.35 23.29
C GLN A 1022 -19.44 -6.95 24.51
N MET A 1023 -20.77 -7.12 24.44
CA MET A 1023 -21.68 -6.58 25.45
C MET A 1023 -21.69 -7.39 26.75
N GLN A 1024 -21.58 -6.69 27.89
CA GLN A 1024 -21.65 -7.29 29.24
C GLN A 1024 -23.07 -7.28 29.85
N SER A 1025 -23.96 -6.44 29.31
CA SER A 1025 -25.35 -6.28 29.73
C SER A 1025 -26.24 -5.84 28.56
N LEU A 1026 -27.50 -6.30 28.54
CA LEU A 1026 -28.51 -5.92 27.56
C LEU A 1026 -29.87 -5.72 28.26
N ASP A 1027 -30.47 -4.54 28.13
CA ASP A 1027 -31.83 -4.25 28.64
C ASP A 1027 -32.85 -4.25 27.50
N VAL A 1028 -33.70 -5.29 27.47
CA VAL A 1028 -34.83 -5.43 26.55
C VAL A 1028 -36.19 -5.18 27.22
N SER A 1029 -36.20 -4.63 28.45
CA SER A 1029 -37.40 -4.46 29.28
C SER A 1029 -38.44 -3.44 28.76
N LYS A 1030 -38.17 -2.80 27.62
CA LYS A 1030 -39.07 -1.85 26.94
C LYS A 1030 -39.59 -2.39 25.60
N ASN A 1031 -39.08 -3.53 25.15
CA ASN A 1031 -39.35 -4.12 23.85
C ASN A 1031 -40.35 -5.26 24.03
N GLU A 1032 -41.52 -4.96 24.61
CA GLU A 1032 -42.53 -5.97 24.99
C GLU A 1032 -43.08 -6.75 23.78
N THR A 1033 -42.96 -6.18 22.57
CA THR A 1033 -43.32 -6.80 21.28
C THR A 1033 -42.29 -7.79 20.72
N LEU A 1034 -41.11 -7.93 21.35
CA LEU A 1034 -39.99 -8.73 20.85
C LEU A 1034 -40.37 -10.23 20.79
N ASP A 1035 -40.43 -10.79 19.58
CA ASP A 1035 -40.74 -12.20 19.29
C ASP A 1035 -39.48 -13.05 19.02
N THR A 1036 -38.37 -12.40 18.65
CA THR A 1036 -37.10 -13.04 18.30
C THR A 1036 -35.94 -12.21 18.86
N LEU A 1037 -35.10 -12.85 19.68
CA LEU A 1037 -33.87 -12.27 20.22
C LEU A 1037 -32.68 -13.20 19.96
N TRP A 1038 -31.67 -12.67 19.27
CA TRP A 1038 -30.37 -13.30 19.10
C TRP A 1038 -29.30 -12.38 19.72
N CYS A 1039 -28.58 -12.92 20.70
CA CYS A 1039 -27.54 -12.21 21.47
C CYS A 1039 -26.36 -13.12 21.82
N TYR A 1040 -26.13 -14.16 21.02
CA TYR A 1040 -25.10 -15.16 21.28
C TYR A 1040 -23.68 -14.59 21.06
N SER A 1041 -22.66 -15.24 21.62
CA SER A 1041 -21.26 -14.81 21.52
C SER A 1041 -21.06 -13.35 22.00
N ASN A 1042 -21.43 -13.11 23.25
CA ASN A 1042 -21.26 -11.85 23.97
C ASN A 1042 -20.65 -12.12 25.36
N GLN A 1043 -20.63 -11.13 26.25
CA GLN A 1043 -20.10 -11.23 27.62
C GLN A 1043 -21.21 -11.11 28.68
N LEU A 1044 -22.47 -11.39 28.34
CA LEU A 1044 -23.63 -11.17 29.19
C LEU A 1044 -23.56 -12.02 30.47
N GLN A 1045 -23.58 -11.37 31.63
CA GLN A 1045 -23.60 -12.03 32.95
C GLN A 1045 -25.03 -12.34 33.44
N SER A 1046 -26.03 -11.64 32.88
CA SER A 1046 -27.45 -11.81 33.16
C SER A 1046 -28.30 -11.25 32.03
N LEU A 1047 -29.47 -11.83 31.78
CA LEU A 1047 -30.46 -11.35 30.82
C LEU A 1047 -31.87 -11.48 31.43
N ASP A 1048 -32.61 -10.36 31.54
CA ASP A 1048 -34.01 -10.34 31.96
C ASP A 1048 -34.93 -10.25 30.74
N VAL A 1049 -35.60 -11.36 30.42
CA VAL A 1049 -36.63 -11.44 29.36
C VAL A 1049 -38.06 -11.47 29.92
N SER A 1050 -38.27 -11.16 31.21
CA SER A 1050 -39.58 -11.28 31.88
C SER A 1050 -40.67 -10.38 31.31
N LYS A 1051 -40.31 -9.34 30.55
CA LYS A 1051 -41.25 -8.44 29.85
C LYS A 1051 -41.56 -8.88 28.42
N ASN A 1052 -40.66 -9.64 27.80
CA ASN A 1052 -40.73 -10.03 26.39
C ASN A 1052 -41.57 -11.30 26.24
N VAL A 1053 -42.81 -11.25 26.73
CA VAL A 1053 -43.78 -12.37 26.74
C VAL A 1053 -44.22 -12.80 25.33
N ALA A 1054 -43.88 -11.99 24.32
CA ALA A 1054 -44.04 -12.32 22.91
C ALA A 1054 -43.00 -13.33 22.38
N LEU A 1055 -41.83 -13.48 23.04
CA LEU A 1055 -40.70 -14.28 22.54
C LEU A 1055 -41.09 -15.72 22.16
N THR A 1056 -40.77 -16.06 20.91
CA THR A 1056 -40.86 -17.38 20.29
C THR A 1056 -39.47 -18.02 20.11
N THR A 1057 -38.45 -17.19 19.88
CA THR A 1057 -37.06 -17.61 19.67
C THR A 1057 -36.10 -16.79 20.53
N LEU A 1058 -35.22 -17.48 21.26
CA LEU A 1058 -34.13 -16.87 22.03
C LEU A 1058 -32.84 -17.67 21.79
N ASP A 1059 -31.81 -17.01 21.26
CA ASP A 1059 -30.42 -17.46 21.40
C ASP A 1059 -29.64 -16.49 22.29
N CYS A 1060 -29.06 -17.06 23.34
CA CYS A 1060 -28.23 -16.42 24.34
C CYS A 1060 -27.01 -17.29 24.69
N SER A 1061 -26.66 -18.23 23.80
CA SER A 1061 -25.50 -19.11 23.94
C SER A 1061 -24.17 -18.34 23.88
N ILE A 1062 -23.07 -18.99 24.32
CA ILE A 1062 -21.72 -18.41 24.33
C ILE A 1062 -21.72 -17.04 25.06
N ASN A 1063 -22.01 -17.08 26.35
CA ASN A 1063 -22.13 -15.93 27.25
C ASN A 1063 -21.68 -16.33 28.67
N GLN A 1064 -21.84 -15.45 29.66
CA GLN A 1064 -21.32 -15.64 31.03
C GLN A 1064 -22.42 -15.82 32.08
N MET A 1065 -23.66 -16.14 31.67
CA MET A 1065 -24.82 -16.13 32.55
C MET A 1065 -24.82 -17.29 33.56
N GLN A 1066 -25.09 -16.97 34.83
CA GLN A 1066 -25.19 -17.97 35.92
C GLN A 1066 -26.63 -18.46 36.17
N SER A 1067 -27.63 -17.75 35.66
CA SER A 1067 -29.05 -18.09 35.76
C SER A 1067 -29.83 -17.50 34.58
N LEU A 1068 -30.84 -18.22 34.09
CA LEU A 1068 -31.77 -17.77 33.06
C LEU A 1068 -33.19 -18.19 33.45
N ASP A 1069 -34.11 -17.22 33.55
CA ASP A 1069 -35.53 -17.45 33.82
C ASP A 1069 -36.34 -17.13 32.56
N VAL A 1070 -36.94 -18.16 31.95
CA VAL A 1070 -37.86 -18.05 30.81
C VAL A 1070 -39.29 -18.44 31.19
N SER A 1071 -39.63 -18.45 32.49
CA SER A 1071 -40.93 -18.91 32.99
C SER A 1071 -42.12 -18.06 32.52
N ASN A 1072 -41.89 -16.78 32.19
CA ASN A 1072 -42.89 -15.87 31.63
C ASN A 1072 -43.01 -15.96 30.10
N ASN A 1073 -42.00 -16.47 29.40
CA ASN A 1073 -41.91 -16.51 27.94
C ASN A 1073 -42.66 -17.74 27.38
N VAL A 1074 -43.96 -17.84 27.68
CA VAL A 1074 -44.77 -19.05 27.45
C VAL A 1074 -44.97 -19.42 25.97
N ARG A 1075 -44.55 -18.54 25.06
CA ARG A 1075 -44.57 -18.73 23.60
C ARG A 1075 -43.26 -19.29 23.03
N LEU A 1076 -42.22 -19.44 23.85
CA LEU A 1076 -40.88 -19.80 23.40
C LEU A 1076 -40.85 -21.25 22.86
N THR A 1077 -40.59 -21.41 21.56
CA THR A 1077 -40.49 -22.69 20.84
C THR A 1077 -39.04 -23.10 20.59
N THR A 1078 -38.14 -22.12 20.51
CA THR A 1078 -36.69 -22.28 20.31
C THR A 1078 -35.92 -21.58 21.42
N LEU A 1079 -35.11 -22.33 22.17
CA LEU A 1079 -34.18 -21.79 23.17
C LEU A 1079 -32.79 -22.39 23.00
N TRP A 1080 -31.80 -21.55 22.72
CA TRP A 1080 -30.38 -21.89 22.70
C TRP A 1080 -29.64 -21.10 23.80
N CYS A 1081 -29.01 -21.81 24.73
CA CYS A 1081 -28.35 -21.24 25.92
C CYS A 1081 -27.09 -22.02 26.35
N TYR A 1082 -26.49 -22.78 25.43
CA TYR A 1082 -25.24 -23.53 25.66
C TYR A 1082 -24.03 -22.61 25.86
N SER A 1083 -22.90 -23.15 26.30
CA SER A 1083 -21.68 -22.37 26.62
C SER A 1083 -21.95 -21.14 27.51
N ASN A 1084 -22.63 -21.36 28.63
CA ASN A 1084 -22.88 -20.39 29.70
C ASN A 1084 -22.46 -20.99 31.06
N GLN A 1085 -22.69 -20.26 32.16
CA GLN A 1085 -22.32 -20.68 33.51
C GLN A 1085 -23.56 -21.10 34.35
N LEU A 1086 -24.65 -21.52 33.69
CA LEU A 1086 -25.96 -21.71 34.33
C LEU A 1086 -25.92 -22.75 35.45
N GLN A 1087 -26.29 -22.35 36.67
CA GLN A 1087 -26.38 -23.24 37.84
C GLN A 1087 -27.75 -23.92 37.95
N SER A 1088 -28.80 -23.26 37.44
CA SER A 1088 -30.16 -23.80 37.31
C SER A 1088 -30.87 -23.19 36.09
N LEU A 1089 -31.85 -23.91 35.54
CA LEU A 1089 -32.62 -23.47 34.39
C LEU A 1089 -34.12 -23.81 34.57
N ASP A 1090 -35.01 -22.83 34.41
CA ASP A 1090 -36.46 -22.99 34.60
C ASP A 1090 -37.23 -22.84 33.28
N LEU A 1091 -37.55 -23.99 32.68
CA LEU A 1091 -38.26 -24.10 31.40
C LEU A 1091 -39.77 -24.33 31.59
N ARG A 1092 -40.32 -24.17 32.81
CA ARG A 1092 -41.75 -24.43 33.09
C ARG A 1092 -42.70 -23.49 32.34
N GLY A 1093 -42.20 -22.35 31.87
CA GLY A 1093 -42.94 -21.44 30.98
C GLY A 1093 -43.16 -22.02 29.59
N MET A 1094 -42.14 -22.68 29.02
CA MET A 1094 -42.15 -23.14 27.64
C MET A 1094 -43.06 -24.36 27.48
N ARG A 1095 -44.21 -24.22 26.81
CA ARG A 1095 -45.20 -25.32 26.69
C ARG A 1095 -45.12 -26.13 25.40
N SER A 1096 -44.49 -25.58 24.35
CA SER A 1096 -44.51 -26.10 22.98
C SER A 1096 -43.10 -26.10 22.36
N VAL A 1097 -42.12 -26.64 23.09
CA VAL A 1097 -40.71 -26.62 22.70
C VAL A 1097 -40.49 -27.51 21.48
N THR A 1098 -39.92 -26.94 20.42
CA THR A 1098 -39.49 -27.67 19.22
C THR A 1098 -37.98 -27.88 19.26
N ASN A 1099 -37.24 -26.81 19.56
CA ASN A 1099 -35.77 -26.78 19.58
C ASN A 1099 -35.28 -26.34 20.96
N LEU A 1100 -34.43 -27.15 21.59
CA LEU A 1100 -33.81 -26.85 22.88
C LEU A 1100 -32.32 -27.21 22.82
N LEU A 1101 -31.46 -26.34 23.38
CA LEU A 1101 -30.02 -26.52 23.30
C LEU A 1101 -29.32 -25.90 24.52
N ILE A 1102 -28.82 -26.76 25.41
CA ILE A 1102 -28.26 -26.41 26.72
C ILE A 1102 -26.76 -26.75 26.78
N THR A 1103 -26.29 -27.68 25.93
CA THR A 1103 -24.92 -28.21 25.95
C THR A 1103 -24.35 -28.45 24.54
N THR A 1104 -23.03 -28.31 24.39
CA THR A 1104 -22.25 -28.83 23.26
C THR A 1104 -21.23 -29.86 23.74
N THR A 1105 -20.73 -30.71 22.84
CA THR A 1105 -19.54 -31.53 23.07
C THR A 1105 -18.29 -30.72 22.72
N GLY A 1106 -17.94 -29.78 23.59
CA GLY A 1106 -16.82 -28.83 23.42
C GLY A 1106 -16.22 -28.41 24.76
N THR A 1107 -14.96 -27.96 24.75
CA THR A 1107 -14.11 -27.77 25.96
C THR A 1107 -14.37 -26.49 26.75
N GLY A 1108 -15.32 -25.64 26.32
CA GLY A 1108 -15.74 -24.45 27.07
C GLY A 1108 -16.53 -24.78 28.36
N THR A 1109 -16.84 -23.74 29.16
CA THR A 1109 -17.78 -23.86 30.29
C THR A 1109 -19.19 -24.15 29.77
N ASN A 1110 -19.51 -25.43 29.64
CA ASN A 1110 -20.69 -25.91 28.92
C ASN A 1110 -21.92 -26.05 29.84
N ASN A 1111 -22.26 -24.98 30.55
CA ASN A 1111 -23.19 -25.03 31.70
C ASN A 1111 -22.77 -26.10 32.73
N SER A 1112 -21.46 -26.27 32.94
CA SER A 1112 -20.88 -27.33 33.79
C SER A 1112 -21.21 -27.19 35.29
N GLY A 1113 -21.69 -26.01 35.71
CA GLY A 1113 -22.24 -25.76 37.05
C GLY A 1113 -23.71 -26.14 37.22
N LEU A 1114 -24.39 -26.63 36.17
CA LEU A 1114 -25.82 -26.91 36.20
C LEU A 1114 -26.13 -28.06 37.18
N THR A 1115 -27.06 -27.81 38.09
CA THR A 1115 -27.48 -28.78 39.13
C THR A 1115 -28.97 -29.08 39.09
N SER A 1116 -29.80 -28.21 38.52
CA SER A 1116 -31.24 -28.44 38.38
C SER A 1116 -31.83 -27.88 37.09
N ILE A 1117 -32.71 -28.65 36.47
CA ILE A 1117 -33.61 -28.18 35.39
C ILE A 1117 -35.06 -28.44 35.82
N LYS A 1118 -35.91 -27.43 35.71
CA LYS A 1118 -37.35 -27.56 35.90
C LYS A 1118 -38.04 -27.50 34.55
N ILE A 1119 -38.86 -28.50 34.20
CA ILE A 1119 -39.58 -28.56 32.93
C ILE A 1119 -41.08 -28.77 33.13
N HIS A 1120 -41.90 -28.21 32.24
CA HIS A 1120 -43.32 -28.56 32.19
C HIS A 1120 -43.50 -29.96 31.56
N LYS A 1121 -44.53 -30.71 31.97
CA LYS A 1121 -44.76 -32.09 31.48
C LYS A 1121 -44.86 -32.20 29.96
N SER A 1122 -45.33 -31.15 29.25
CA SER A 1122 -45.37 -31.16 27.79
C SER A 1122 -43.98 -31.11 27.12
N VAL A 1123 -42.96 -30.55 27.78
CA VAL A 1123 -41.60 -30.39 27.21
C VAL A 1123 -40.96 -31.75 26.91
N GLY A 1124 -41.12 -32.73 27.82
CA GLY A 1124 -40.56 -34.08 27.66
C GLY A 1124 -41.31 -34.99 26.68
N ILE A 1125 -42.25 -34.43 25.89
CA ILE A 1125 -43.16 -35.19 25.03
C ILE A 1125 -43.22 -34.61 23.59
N THR A 1126 -42.72 -33.39 23.34
CA THR A 1126 -42.95 -32.69 22.06
C THR A 1126 -42.07 -33.12 20.89
N THR A 1127 -40.75 -33.34 21.07
CA THR A 1127 -39.86 -33.77 19.96
C THR A 1127 -38.75 -34.72 20.39
N SER A 1128 -38.31 -35.56 19.45
CA SER A 1128 -37.14 -36.43 19.64
C SER A 1128 -35.84 -35.64 19.87
N ALA A 1129 -35.73 -34.42 19.33
CA ALA A 1129 -34.59 -33.52 19.55
C ALA A 1129 -34.51 -33.05 21.01
N VAL A 1130 -35.62 -32.57 21.58
CA VAL A 1130 -35.70 -32.17 23.00
C VAL A 1130 -35.44 -33.38 23.92
N ASN A 1131 -36.02 -34.54 23.61
CA ASN A 1131 -35.76 -35.78 24.36
C ASN A 1131 -34.35 -36.36 24.14
N THR A 1132 -33.57 -35.87 23.16
CA THR A 1132 -32.13 -36.19 23.00
C THR A 1132 -31.27 -35.23 23.82
N GLU A 1133 -31.48 -33.92 23.73
CA GLU A 1133 -30.73 -32.93 24.53
C GLU A 1133 -30.88 -33.20 26.05
N LEU A 1134 -32.11 -33.49 26.51
CA LEU A 1134 -32.38 -33.86 27.90
C LEU A 1134 -31.77 -35.22 28.32
N LYS A 1135 -31.32 -36.06 27.37
CA LYS A 1135 -30.52 -37.26 27.64
C LYS A 1135 -29.02 -36.93 27.68
N GLU A 1136 -28.51 -36.05 26.80
CA GLU A 1136 -27.10 -35.65 26.81
C GLU A 1136 -26.74 -34.84 28.07
N VAL A 1137 -27.58 -33.89 28.51
CA VAL A 1137 -27.36 -33.14 29.76
C VAL A 1137 -27.22 -34.08 30.97
N LYS A 1138 -28.02 -35.16 31.03
CA LYS A 1138 -27.93 -36.19 32.09
C LYS A 1138 -26.63 -37.00 32.04
N LYS A 1139 -25.98 -37.13 30.88
CA LYS A 1139 -24.67 -37.80 30.75
C LYS A 1139 -23.53 -36.87 31.16
N LEU A 1140 -23.62 -35.59 30.78
CA LEU A 1140 -22.55 -34.60 30.99
C LEU A 1140 -22.38 -34.19 32.46
N ALA A 1141 -23.46 -34.19 33.24
CA ALA A 1141 -23.42 -33.79 34.65
C ALA A 1141 -24.07 -34.86 35.56
N THR A 1142 -23.23 -35.63 36.27
CA THR A 1142 -23.59 -36.74 37.17
C THR A 1142 -24.38 -36.34 38.44
N LYS A 1143 -24.93 -35.12 38.48
CA LYS A 1143 -25.69 -34.54 39.60
C LYS A 1143 -26.88 -33.66 39.17
N VAL A 1144 -27.21 -33.53 37.87
CA VAL A 1144 -28.37 -32.72 37.46
C VAL A 1144 -29.67 -33.41 37.86
N GLN A 1145 -30.41 -32.77 38.76
CA GLN A 1145 -31.80 -33.10 39.06
C GLN A 1145 -32.70 -32.52 37.96
N ILE A 1146 -33.60 -33.34 37.40
CA ILE A 1146 -34.66 -32.84 36.51
C ILE A 1146 -36.01 -33.01 37.22
N ASP A 1147 -36.72 -31.91 37.41
CA ASP A 1147 -38.05 -31.88 38.00
C ASP A 1147 -39.11 -31.60 36.93
N VAL A 1148 -40.14 -32.45 36.87
CA VAL A 1148 -41.24 -32.35 35.91
C VAL A 1148 -42.49 -31.85 36.62
N TYR A 1149 -43.16 -30.86 36.02
CA TYR A 1149 -44.32 -30.17 36.59
C TYR A 1149 -45.54 -30.28 35.68
N THR A 1150 -46.69 -30.69 36.22
CA THR A 1150 -47.98 -30.73 35.51
C THR A 1150 -48.77 -29.41 35.54
N SER A 1151 -48.35 -28.48 36.42
CA SER A 1151 -48.92 -27.14 36.57
C SER A 1151 -47.96 -26.27 37.41
N THR A 1152 -48.32 -25.01 37.68
CA THR A 1152 -47.56 -24.10 38.56
C THR A 1152 -47.76 -24.46 40.04
N GLY A 1153 -47.15 -25.57 40.46
CA GLY A 1153 -47.20 -26.11 41.83
C GLY A 1153 -45.95 -26.90 42.19
N THR A 1154 -46.08 -27.88 43.09
CA THR A 1154 -45.03 -28.87 43.39
C THR A 1154 -44.74 -29.78 42.19
N PRO A 1155 -43.51 -30.33 42.05
CA PRO A 1155 -43.18 -31.25 40.97
C PRO A 1155 -44.06 -32.51 41.03
N SER A 1156 -44.50 -33.02 39.88
CA SER A 1156 -45.21 -34.29 39.78
C SER A 1156 -44.26 -35.48 39.80
N THR A 1157 -43.03 -35.28 39.32
CA THR A 1157 -41.99 -36.30 39.25
C THR A 1157 -40.62 -35.64 39.35
N THR A 1158 -39.76 -36.15 40.23
CA THR A 1158 -38.36 -35.70 40.40
C THR A 1158 -37.42 -36.84 39.98
N TYR A 1159 -36.45 -36.53 39.12
CA TYR A 1159 -35.47 -37.48 38.61
C TYR A 1159 -34.09 -37.16 39.17
N THR A 1160 -33.62 -37.97 40.12
CA THR A 1160 -32.27 -37.93 40.71
C THR A 1160 -31.44 -39.13 40.27
N SER A 1161 -30.15 -38.93 39.99
CA SER A 1161 -29.29 -39.94 39.36
C SER A 1161 -28.82 -41.05 40.31
N SER A 1162 -29.42 -42.23 40.19
CA SER A 1162 -28.83 -43.52 40.55
C SER A 1162 -29.15 -44.54 39.46
N ILE A 1163 -28.13 -45.23 38.94
CA ILE A 1163 -28.11 -46.03 37.70
C ILE A 1163 -29.43 -46.82 37.47
N CYS A 1164 -30.26 -46.32 36.55
CA CYS A 1164 -31.39 -46.99 35.92
C CYS A 1164 -31.70 -46.25 34.61
N ASP A 1165 -31.73 -46.97 33.49
CA ASP A 1165 -32.31 -46.42 32.25
C ASP A 1165 -33.83 -46.30 32.40
N TYR A 1166 -34.36 -45.11 32.16
CA TYR A 1166 -35.80 -44.86 32.11
C TYR A 1166 -36.19 -44.26 30.78
N ASP A 1167 -37.22 -44.85 30.19
CA ASP A 1167 -37.85 -44.35 28.98
C ASP A 1167 -38.66 -43.07 29.30
N LEU A 1168 -38.31 -41.98 28.63
CA LEU A 1168 -38.97 -40.70 28.78
C LEU A 1168 -40.29 -40.63 28.00
N ASP A 1169 -40.48 -41.48 26.99
CA ASP A 1169 -41.63 -41.42 26.09
C ASP A 1169 -42.87 -42.14 26.70
N THR A 1170 -42.66 -43.05 27.67
CA THR A 1170 -43.74 -43.79 28.38
C THR A 1170 -43.89 -43.41 29.86
N GLY A 1171 -42.81 -43.06 30.56
CA GLY A 1171 -42.84 -42.66 31.97
C GLY A 1171 -42.98 -43.80 32.98
N GLU A 1172 -42.89 -45.06 32.56
CA GLU A 1172 -42.92 -46.24 33.43
C GLU A 1172 -41.52 -46.78 33.79
N ARG A 1173 -41.49 -47.69 34.77
CA ARG A 1173 -40.26 -48.27 35.33
C ARG A 1173 -39.83 -49.50 34.52
N VAL A 1174 -38.94 -49.32 33.54
CA VAL A 1174 -38.34 -50.43 32.79
C VAL A 1174 -37.53 -51.33 33.74
N ALA A 1175 -37.85 -52.62 33.77
CA ALA A 1175 -37.20 -53.58 34.67
C ALA A 1175 -35.93 -54.17 34.05
N MET A 1176 -34.80 -54.13 34.79
CA MET A 1176 -33.54 -54.74 34.34
C MET A 1176 -33.51 -56.27 34.52
N ASN A 1177 -32.69 -56.91 33.68
CA ASN A 1177 -32.51 -58.35 33.57
C ASN A 1177 -31.91 -58.95 34.88
N PRO A 1178 -32.50 -60.00 35.52
CA PRO A 1178 -32.11 -60.47 36.86
C PRO A 1178 -30.73 -61.14 37.05
N ARG A 1179 -29.73 -60.89 36.20
CA ARG A 1179 -28.46 -61.67 36.15
C ARG A 1179 -27.18 -60.89 36.50
N ALA A 1180 -27.28 -59.69 37.08
CA ALA A 1180 -26.13 -58.81 37.32
C ALA A 1180 -25.99 -58.30 38.77
N CYS A 1181 -26.31 -59.12 39.78
CA CYS A 1181 -26.05 -58.82 41.20
C CYS A 1181 -25.75 -60.12 41.98
N THR A 1182 -24.63 -60.14 42.73
CA THR A 1182 -24.40 -60.70 44.09
C THR A 1182 -22.91 -61.09 44.27
N PRO A 1183 -22.35 -60.99 45.49
CA PRO A 1183 -22.82 -60.23 46.65
C PRO A 1183 -22.36 -58.76 46.58
#